data_AF-A0A2N0PWR3-F1
#
_entry.id   AF-A0A2N0PWR3-F1
#
_cell.length_a   1.000
_cell.length_b   1.000
_cell.length_c   1.000
_cell.angle_alpha   90.00
_cell.angle_beta   90.00
_cell.angle_gamma   90.00
#
_symmetry.space_group_name_H-M   'P 1'
#
loop_
_entity.id
_entity.type
_entity.pdbx_description
1 polymer ?
#
loop_
_entity_poly.entity_id
_entity_poly.type
_entity_poly.pdbx_seq_one_letter_code
_entity_poly.pdbx_strand_id
1 'polypeptide(L)'
;MANERSKDNSSEELFSDKPLKVIEKLGFKNLQKNQEISRLNSSLIEKNKEVSRINSELKEKLEEKEKKFKEFQQYVLNLENQRNEELQQLQKLEMMSQSIDKNLGVLKLEEIDENIIKTFKENNEDFLASFSNKNPDESLPYYSNIKVVVGLDFGTTYSGFSYCHVANKQNICSNEIWPGEITQFKTNTVLQYDDKYNDVVLWGASALARKPNRRIKRNKPVELFKLWLGNLDKRLKPRLPVDHKKAITDYLREIGKVIKDKIAWSVNFFENVLLVLSVPAEYSEKDKSIMRKCAYNAGLINVKNSKNLEFITESEAAAIYCMNNKLNELQEYNLGMTLMVVDCGGYTVDLTTRKLVGINPLRLGEVTARIRDYSGSTFIDGGFIEFLRKRLGARAINLLRENNYDQFQFLVQEFCKNVKEPFTGDNREFNYELDIKDIAPGLLQYVDKEIMEMMVENEWMINIKYNDIKLMFDPIIERIIRLMHVQFDNISEACSAMFLVGGFSENQYFQKRIKQEFNHTVKTFSVPAQPIAAIAHGAVIYGLLLTKSPRNSNEYAFYAACITARVLKYTYGIKVCLDWKKGESPDRRTPDGKIFKFNPLVERGTAVEVGKVISLYEHVPLLPCQTEFSFEIYKSSNSDPRYCDEPGVECVGTLRIDLPDVHLGYNRSVTFGLSFGDMEISAFAKNNVNGQTYVTSFCLNNDI
;
A
#
# COMPACT_ATOMS: atom_id res chain seq x y z
N MET A 1 13.02 -125.60 7.65
CA MET A 1 14.50 -125.64 7.56
C MET A 1 14.94 -124.21 7.27
N ALA A 2 15.23 -123.41 8.31
CA ALA A 2 16.58 -123.09 8.83
C ALA A 2 17.40 -122.24 7.82
N ASN A 3 18.10 -121.15 8.14
CA ASN A 3 18.23 -120.30 9.32
C ASN A 3 18.94 -118.98 8.87
N GLU A 4 18.88 -117.94 9.71
CA GLU A 4 19.49 -116.61 9.58
C GLU A 4 21.04 -116.59 9.44
N ARG A 5 21.63 -115.50 8.89
CA ARG A 5 22.69 -114.63 9.52
C ARG A 5 23.50 -113.71 8.57
N SER A 6 23.46 -112.40 8.89
CA SER A 6 24.56 -111.41 9.08
C SER A 6 25.50 -111.02 7.92
N LYS A 7 25.53 -109.76 7.45
CA LYS A 7 26.16 -108.51 7.98
C LYS A 7 27.71 -108.46 8.06
N ASP A 8 28.23 -107.44 7.38
CA ASP A 8 29.42 -106.57 7.64
C ASP A 8 30.77 -106.75 6.89
N ASN A 9 31.00 -105.77 5.98
CA ASN A 9 32.05 -104.72 5.92
C ASN A 9 33.40 -104.83 5.14
N SER A 10 33.68 -103.67 4.49
CA SER A 10 34.95 -103.04 4.02
C SER A 10 35.58 -103.54 2.69
N SER A 11 36.12 -102.74 1.75
CA SER A 11 36.45 -101.29 1.58
C SER A 11 36.97 -101.06 0.13
N GLU A 12 36.64 -99.96 -0.59
CA GLU A 12 37.51 -98.92 -1.24
C GLU A 12 37.13 -98.78 -2.75
N GLU A 13 37.24 -97.68 -3.51
CA GLU A 13 37.28 -96.22 -3.31
C GLU A 13 37.23 -95.53 -4.72
N LEU A 14 36.76 -94.27 -4.78
CA LEU A 14 36.96 -93.21 -5.80
C LEU A 14 36.51 -93.34 -7.29
N PHE A 15 35.42 -92.63 -7.62
CA PHE A 15 35.44 -91.61 -8.70
C PHE A 15 34.72 -90.34 -8.20
N SER A 16 35.47 -89.26 -7.98
CA SER A 16 34.93 -88.01 -7.42
C SER A 16 34.54 -87.01 -8.51
N ASP A 17 33.28 -86.54 -8.48
CA ASP A 17 32.67 -85.43 -9.25
C ASP A 17 33.32 -84.04 -9.03
N LYS A 18 34.59 -83.98 -8.62
CA LYS A 18 35.25 -82.73 -8.23
C LYS A 18 35.58 -81.78 -9.41
N PRO A 19 35.94 -82.21 -10.63
CA PRO A 19 36.27 -81.28 -11.72
C PRO A 19 35.03 -80.56 -12.29
N LEU A 20 33.91 -81.26 -12.49
CA LEU A 20 32.70 -80.69 -13.09
C LEU A 20 32.07 -79.61 -12.19
N LYS A 21 31.98 -79.86 -10.88
CA LYS A 21 31.43 -78.90 -9.91
C LYS A 21 32.24 -77.61 -9.80
N VAL A 22 33.55 -77.65 -10.07
CA VAL A 22 34.41 -76.45 -10.04
C VAL A 22 34.23 -75.61 -11.31
N ILE A 23 34.11 -76.25 -12.48
CA ILE A 23 33.85 -75.58 -13.76
C ILE A 23 32.47 -74.91 -13.76
N GLU A 24 31.43 -75.57 -13.26
CA GLU A 24 30.09 -74.98 -13.12
C GLU A 24 30.08 -73.78 -12.16
N LYS A 25 30.80 -73.86 -11.03
CA LYS A 25 30.89 -72.75 -10.06
C LYS A 25 31.63 -71.54 -10.62
N LEU A 26 32.68 -71.77 -11.42
CA LEU A 26 33.42 -70.71 -12.12
C LEU A 26 32.57 -70.09 -13.24
N GLY A 27 31.83 -70.90 -14.00
CA GLY A 27 30.87 -70.45 -15.01
C GLY A 27 29.77 -69.57 -14.41
N PHE A 28 29.17 -70.00 -13.30
CA PHE A 28 28.15 -69.21 -12.58
C PHE A 28 28.69 -67.89 -12.04
N LYS A 29 29.90 -67.87 -11.47
CA LYS A 29 30.55 -66.64 -10.99
C LYS A 29 30.84 -65.66 -12.14
N ASN A 30 31.30 -66.15 -13.29
CA ASN A 30 31.53 -65.31 -14.46
C ASN A 30 30.22 -64.77 -15.04
N LEU A 31 29.16 -65.58 -15.04
CA LEU A 31 27.84 -65.14 -15.49
C LEU A 31 27.28 -64.02 -14.60
N GLN A 32 27.41 -64.17 -13.28
CA GLN A 32 27.00 -63.14 -12.30
C GLN A 32 27.81 -61.85 -12.47
N LYS A 33 29.14 -61.94 -12.61
CA LYS A 33 29.98 -60.76 -12.90
C LYS A 33 29.60 -60.07 -14.21
N ASN A 34 29.32 -60.82 -15.27
CA ASN A 34 28.90 -60.24 -16.55
C ASN A 34 27.53 -59.55 -16.46
N GLN A 35 26.59 -60.10 -15.69
CA GLN A 35 25.32 -59.43 -15.42
C GLN A 35 25.49 -58.15 -14.60
N GLU A 36 26.40 -58.15 -13.63
CA GLU A 36 26.70 -56.97 -12.80
C GLU A 36 27.37 -55.87 -13.63
N ILE A 37 28.36 -56.23 -14.48
CA ILE A 37 28.99 -55.31 -15.44
C ILE A 37 27.94 -54.75 -16.42
N SER A 38 27.02 -55.57 -16.91
CA SER A 38 25.96 -55.12 -17.81
C SER A 38 25.02 -54.10 -17.14
N ARG A 39 24.68 -54.30 -15.85
CA ARG A 39 23.85 -53.35 -15.08
C ARG A 39 24.59 -52.03 -14.84
N LEU A 40 25.87 -52.10 -14.48
CA LEU A 40 26.75 -50.93 -14.31
C LEU A 40 26.87 -50.13 -15.61
N ASN A 41 27.06 -50.80 -16.74
CA ASN A 41 27.13 -50.14 -18.05
C ASN A 41 25.80 -49.46 -18.41
N SER A 42 24.66 -50.10 -18.17
CA SER A 42 23.35 -49.46 -18.39
C SER A 42 23.16 -48.23 -17.51
N SER A 43 23.54 -48.29 -16.22
CA SER A 43 23.48 -47.14 -15.31
C SER A 43 24.41 -46.00 -15.74
N LEU A 44 25.61 -46.33 -16.23
CA LEU A 44 26.56 -45.34 -16.75
C LEU A 44 26.02 -44.66 -18.02
N ILE A 45 25.39 -45.40 -18.92
CA ILE A 45 24.77 -44.85 -20.14
C ILE A 45 23.64 -43.87 -19.76
N GLU A 46 22.83 -44.21 -18.78
CA GLU A 46 21.73 -43.36 -18.31
C GLU A 46 22.25 -42.06 -17.67
N LYS A 47 23.27 -42.17 -16.80
CA LYS A 47 23.97 -40.99 -16.25
C LYS A 47 24.60 -40.12 -17.33
N ASN A 48 25.16 -40.72 -18.38
CA ASN A 48 25.79 -39.96 -19.46
C ASN A 48 24.74 -39.20 -20.31
N LYS A 49 23.54 -39.76 -20.46
CA LYS A 49 22.39 -39.05 -21.08
C LYS A 49 21.92 -37.88 -20.21
N GLU A 50 21.84 -38.06 -18.90
CA GLU A 50 21.49 -36.98 -17.95
C GLU A 50 22.51 -35.83 -18.02
N VAL A 51 23.81 -36.14 -17.99
CA VAL A 51 24.88 -35.14 -18.12
C VAL A 51 24.80 -34.40 -19.45
N SER A 52 24.52 -35.11 -20.54
CA SER A 52 24.35 -34.49 -21.86
C SER A 52 23.16 -33.52 -21.90
N ARG A 53 22.04 -33.86 -21.25
CA ARG A 53 20.87 -32.98 -21.12
C ARG A 53 21.21 -31.73 -20.31
N ILE A 54 21.85 -31.89 -19.16
CA ILE A 54 22.26 -30.77 -18.29
C ILE A 54 23.21 -29.83 -19.04
N ASN A 55 24.16 -30.37 -19.80
CA ASN A 55 25.08 -29.55 -20.61
C ASN A 55 24.34 -28.75 -21.69
N SER A 56 23.30 -29.32 -22.32
CA SER A 56 22.45 -28.60 -23.27
C SER A 56 21.71 -27.44 -22.61
N GLU A 57 21.07 -27.68 -21.46
CA GLU A 57 20.36 -26.64 -20.70
C GLU A 57 21.29 -25.52 -20.21
N LEU A 58 22.52 -25.87 -19.78
CA LEU A 58 23.53 -24.89 -19.39
C LEU A 58 24.00 -24.04 -20.57
N LYS A 59 24.10 -24.63 -21.76
CA LYS A 59 24.48 -23.91 -22.98
C LYS A 59 23.41 -22.88 -23.38
N GLU A 60 22.13 -23.25 -23.35
CA GLU A 60 21.03 -22.32 -23.59
C GLU A 60 21.01 -21.17 -22.57
N LYS A 61 21.21 -21.46 -21.28
CA LYS A 61 21.31 -20.43 -20.23
C LYS A 61 22.51 -19.50 -20.43
N LEU A 62 23.62 -20.01 -20.95
CA LEU A 62 24.80 -19.21 -21.26
C LEU A 62 24.52 -18.26 -22.43
N GLU A 63 23.91 -18.76 -23.51
CA GLU A 63 23.50 -17.94 -24.67
C GLU A 63 22.51 -16.84 -24.27
N GLU A 64 21.55 -17.14 -23.39
CA GLU A 64 20.61 -16.13 -22.88
C GLU A 64 21.30 -15.06 -22.03
N LYS A 65 22.30 -15.45 -21.22
CA LYS A 65 23.12 -14.50 -20.45
C LYS A 65 23.99 -13.63 -21.33
N GLU A 66 24.59 -14.19 -22.39
CA GLU A 66 25.38 -13.42 -23.36
C GLU A 66 24.51 -12.39 -24.09
N LYS A 67 23.27 -12.76 -24.45
CA LYS A 67 22.31 -11.82 -25.04
C LYS A 67 22.00 -10.66 -24.08
N LYS A 68 21.67 -10.95 -22.82
CA LYS A 68 21.41 -9.93 -21.79
C LYS A 68 22.64 -9.05 -21.54
N PHE A 69 23.85 -9.61 -21.60
CA PHE A 69 25.08 -8.86 -21.44
C PHE A 69 25.29 -7.85 -22.58
N LYS A 70 25.02 -8.25 -23.84
CA LYS A 70 25.07 -7.32 -24.99
C LYS A 70 24.04 -6.19 -24.88
N GLU A 71 22.82 -6.51 -24.46
CA GLU A 71 21.77 -5.50 -24.19
C GLU A 71 22.21 -4.52 -23.10
N PHE A 72 22.83 -5.02 -22.03
CA PHE A 72 23.38 -4.19 -20.96
C PHE A 72 24.53 -3.29 -21.43
N GLN A 73 25.44 -3.80 -22.26
CA GLN A 73 26.52 -2.98 -22.85
C GLN A 73 25.97 -1.84 -23.70
N GLN A 74 24.93 -2.09 -24.50
CA GLN A 74 24.28 -1.05 -25.30
C GLN A 74 23.58 0.00 -24.42
N TYR A 75 22.95 -0.43 -23.32
CA TYR A 75 22.34 0.48 -22.35
C TYR A 75 23.38 1.39 -21.67
N VAL A 76 24.54 0.84 -21.26
CA VAL A 76 25.64 1.63 -20.70
C VAL A 76 26.18 2.64 -21.71
N LEU A 77 26.33 2.26 -22.98
CA LEU A 77 26.78 3.17 -24.04
C LEU A 77 25.78 4.34 -24.25
N ASN A 78 24.48 4.06 -24.18
CA ASN A 78 23.45 5.09 -24.28
C ASN A 78 23.49 6.05 -23.08
N LEU A 79 23.74 5.55 -21.87
CA LEU A 79 23.90 6.39 -20.68
C LEU A 79 25.16 7.27 -20.74
N GLU A 80 26.26 6.75 -21.29
CA GLU A 80 27.48 7.54 -21.50
C GLU A 80 27.25 8.67 -22.51
N ASN A 81 26.51 8.40 -23.59
CA ASN A 81 26.12 9.42 -24.55
C ASN A 81 25.25 10.50 -23.92
N GLN A 82 24.22 10.10 -23.16
CA GLN A 82 23.35 11.04 -22.45
C GLN A 82 24.14 11.89 -21.45
N ARG A 83 25.05 11.29 -20.67
CA ARG A 83 25.93 12.02 -19.74
C ARG A 83 26.79 13.05 -20.48
N ASN A 84 27.31 12.69 -21.66
CA ASN A 84 28.13 13.61 -22.46
C ASN A 84 27.30 14.78 -23.02
N GLU A 85 26.05 14.54 -23.42
CA GLU A 85 25.11 15.58 -23.85
C GLU A 85 24.75 16.53 -22.69
N GLU A 86 24.48 15.98 -21.50
CA GLU A 86 24.22 16.77 -20.28
C GLU A 86 25.46 17.60 -19.88
N LEU A 87 26.67 17.05 -19.99
CA LEU A 87 27.92 17.78 -19.74
C LEU A 87 28.10 18.94 -20.73
N GLN A 88 27.76 18.75 -22.01
CA GLN A 88 27.81 19.83 -23.00
C GLN A 88 26.77 20.92 -22.71
N GLN A 89 25.58 20.56 -22.22
CA GLN A 89 24.58 21.55 -21.78
C GLN A 89 25.04 22.33 -20.55
N LEU A 90 25.65 21.66 -19.57
CA LEU A 90 26.24 22.28 -18.39
C LEU A 90 27.36 23.26 -18.75
N GLN A 91 28.25 22.90 -19.67
CA GLN A 91 29.29 23.81 -20.17
C GLN A 91 28.70 25.04 -20.87
N LYS A 92 27.61 24.88 -21.63
CA LYS A 92 26.90 26.01 -22.26
C LYS A 92 26.24 26.92 -21.21
N LEU A 93 25.66 26.35 -20.15
CA LEU A 93 25.08 27.10 -19.04
C LEU A 93 26.15 27.86 -18.25
N GLU A 94 27.31 27.26 -18.05
CA GLU A 94 28.44 27.89 -17.37
C GLU A 94 29.00 29.06 -18.18
N MET A 95 29.15 28.90 -19.50
CA MET A 95 29.49 30.00 -20.41
C MET A 95 28.43 31.12 -20.40
N MET A 96 27.14 30.78 -20.33
CA MET A 96 26.06 31.76 -20.19
C MET A 96 26.14 32.52 -18.86
N SER A 97 26.38 31.83 -17.74
CA SER A 97 26.57 32.46 -16.44
C SER A 97 27.73 33.45 -16.46
N GLN A 98 28.89 33.04 -16.99
CA GLN A 98 30.07 33.89 -17.11
C GLN A 98 29.82 35.12 -18.00
N SER A 99 29.04 34.97 -19.08
CA SER A 99 28.64 36.08 -19.96
C SER A 99 27.71 37.06 -19.26
N ILE A 100 26.72 36.54 -18.51
CA ILE A 100 25.79 37.34 -17.70
C ILE A 100 26.53 38.09 -16.60
N ASP A 101 27.45 37.43 -15.89
CA ASP A 101 28.27 38.06 -14.84
C ASP A 101 29.18 39.16 -15.40
N LYS A 102 29.74 38.96 -16.60
CA LYS A 102 30.53 39.99 -17.30
C LYS A 102 29.66 41.18 -17.70
N ASN A 103 28.44 40.95 -18.18
CA ASN A 103 27.50 42.00 -18.55
C ASN A 103 26.95 42.76 -17.32
N LEU A 104 26.72 42.07 -16.21
CA LEU A 104 26.36 42.70 -14.92
C LEU A 104 27.53 43.50 -14.33
N GLY A 105 28.77 43.08 -14.59
CA GLY A 105 29.98 43.84 -14.26
C GLY A 105 30.09 45.15 -15.04
N VAL A 106 29.66 45.18 -16.31
CA VAL A 106 29.62 46.40 -17.14
C VAL A 106 28.58 47.40 -16.64
N LEU A 107 27.45 46.92 -16.08
CA LEU A 107 26.40 47.76 -15.48
C LEU A 107 26.80 48.47 -14.18
N LYS A 108 27.99 48.19 -13.62
CA LYS A 108 28.54 48.88 -12.44
C LYS A 108 29.41 50.11 -12.78
N LEU A 109 29.65 50.39 -14.06
CA LEU A 109 30.33 51.63 -14.48
C LEU A 109 29.27 52.70 -14.78
N GLU A 110 29.39 53.81 -14.08
CA GLU A 110 28.51 54.97 -14.19
C GLU A 110 28.56 55.56 -15.61
N GLU A 111 27.37 55.85 -16.15
CA GLU A 111 27.04 56.31 -17.52
C GLU A 111 26.86 55.22 -18.59
N ILE A 112 25.60 54.81 -18.77
CA ILE A 112 25.14 53.95 -19.86
C ILE A 112 24.89 54.81 -21.10
N ASP A 113 25.77 54.72 -22.10
CA ASP A 113 25.65 55.34 -23.43
C ASP A 113 24.59 54.64 -24.30
N GLU A 114 23.80 55.39 -25.08
CA GLU A 114 22.75 54.86 -25.97
C GLU A 114 23.31 53.87 -27.01
N ASN A 115 24.58 54.00 -27.40
CA ASN A 115 25.25 53.03 -28.27
C ASN A 115 25.44 51.65 -27.61
N ILE A 116 25.60 51.59 -26.28
CA ILE A 116 25.69 50.33 -25.53
C ILE A 116 24.33 49.64 -25.52
N ILE A 117 23.24 50.39 -25.32
CA ILE A 117 21.87 49.86 -25.36
C ILE A 117 21.53 49.30 -26.75
N LYS A 118 21.97 49.99 -27.81
CA LYS A 118 21.77 49.52 -29.19
C LYS A 118 22.54 48.24 -29.49
N THR A 119 23.81 48.19 -29.09
CA THR A 119 24.65 46.98 -29.21
C THR A 119 24.09 45.81 -28.38
N PHE A 120 23.49 46.10 -27.23
CA PHE A 120 22.84 45.11 -26.37
C PHE A 120 21.53 44.57 -26.98
N LYS A 121 20.79 45.39 -27.73
CA LYS A 121 19.58 44.96 -28.45
C LYS A 121 19.93 44.12 -29.68
N GLU A 122 20.89 44.56 -30.49
CA GLU A 122 21.31 43.84 -31.70
C GLU A 122 21.93 42.48 -31.35
N ASN A 123 22.79 42.41 -30.32
CA ASN A 123 23.34 41.13 -29.87
C ASN A 123 22.29 40.19 -29.24
N ASN A 124 21.20 40.73 -28.65
CA ASN A 124 20.12 39.90 -28.13
C ASN A 124 19.16 39.44 -29.23
N GLU A 125 18.94 40.21 -30.30
CA GLU A 125 18.12 39.77 -31.44
C GLU A 125 18.83 38.66 -32.23
N ASP A 126 20.13 38.77 -32.47
CA ASP A 126 20.92 37.69 -33.11
C ASP A 126 21.04 36.46 -32.18
N PHE A 127 21.14 36.67 -30.87
CA PHE A 127 21.11 35.60 -29.87
C PHE A 127 19.74 34.88 -29.86
N LEU A 128 18.63 35.60 -29.86
CA LEU A 128 17.26 35.06 -29.92
C LEU A 128 16.93 34.38 -31.26
N ALA A 129 17.48 34.88 -32.37
CA ALA A 129 17.35 34.26 -33.69
C ALA A 129 18.05 32.90 -33.76
N SER A 130 19.16 32.72 -33.04
CA SER A 130 19.87 31.43 -32.94
C SER A 130 19.08 30.33 -32.20
N PHE A 131 18.08 30.70 -31.40
CA PHE A 131 17.15 29.76 -30.73
C PHE A 131 15.92 29.42 -31.60
N SER A 132 15.64 30.17 -32.67
CA SER A 132 14.41 30.01 -33.47
C SER A 132 14.52 28.96 -34.57
N ASN A 133 15.71 28.40 -34.83
CA ASN A 133 15.91 27.33 -35.81
C ASN A 133 16.41 26.03 -35.15
N LYS A 134 15.57 25.47 -34.27
CA LYS A 134 15.37 24.03 -33.98
C LYS A 134 14.51 23.86 -32.71
N ASN A 135 13.21 24.18 -32.82
CA ASN A 135 12.24 23.71 -31.84
C ASN A 135 11.40 22.57 -32.43
N PRO A 136 11.74 21.31 -32.11
CA PRO A 136 10.75 20.27 -31.89
C PRO A 136 10.71 19.98 -30.39
N ASP A 137 10.41 20.98 -29.57
CA ASP A 137 9.97 20.74 -28.19
C ASP A 137 8.94 21.80 -27.79
N GLU A 138 7.80 21.76 -28.48
CA GLU A 138 6.54 22.02 -27.76
C GLU A 138 6.44 20.91 -26.70
N SER A 139 6.84 21.21 -25.46
CA SER A 139 6.80 20.25 -24.36
C SER A 139 5.41 19.62 -24.27
N LEU A 140 5.30 18.38 -24.74
CA LEU A 140 4.10 17.58 -24.64
C LEU A 140 3.67 17.55 -23.17
N PRO A 141 2.36 17.63 -22.85
CA PRO A 141 1.91 17.57 -21.46
C PRO A 141 2.48 16.31 -20.83
N TYR A 142 2.92 16.41 -19.58
CA TYR A 142 3.70 15.40 -18.88
C TYR A 142 3.07 13.98 -18.89
N TYR A 143 1.74 13.88 -19.00
CA TYR A 143 1.00 12.62 -19.16
C TYR A 143 0.51 12.31 -20.59
N SER A 144 1.03 12.99 -21.60
CA SER A 144 0.65 12.86 -23.01
C SER A 144 0.87 11.45 -23.59
N ASN A 145 1.86 10.72 -23.07
CA ASN A 145 2.18 9.36 -23.52
C ASN A 145 1.38 8.28 -22.77
N ILE A 146 0.56 8.67 -21.78
CA ILE A 146 -0.29 7.72 -21.04
C ILE A 146 -1.48 7.31 -21.89
N LYS A 147 -1.61 6.01 -22.11
CA LYS A 147 -2.71 5.39 -22.86
C LYS A 147 -3.68 4.65 -21.94
N VAL A 148 -3.21 4.14 -20.81
CA VAL A 148 -4.01 3.39 -19.83
C VAL A 148 -3.75 3.92 -18.43
N VAL A 149 -4.82 4.09 -17.65
CA VAL A 149 -4.74 4.35 -16.22
C VAL A 149 -5.16 3.08 -15.49
N VAL A 150 -4.38 2.67 -14.48
CA VAL A 150 -4.70 1.55 -13.59
C VAL A 150 -4.86 2.08 -12.18
N GLY A 151 -6.04 1.92 -11.59
CA GLY A 151 -6.29 2.18 -10.18
C GLY A 151 -6.16 0.89 -9.40
N LEU A 152 -5.16 0.79 -8.53
CA LEU A 152 -4.90 -0.37 -7.69
C LEU A 152 -5.29 -0.05 -6.24
N ASP A 153 -6.27 -0.80 -5.74
CA ASP A 153 -6.62 -0.82 -4.33
C ASP A 153 -5.90 -1.97 -3.62
N PHE A 154 -4.81 -1.64 -2.94
CA PHE A 154 -4.03 -2.59 -2.14
C PHE A 154 -4.54 -2.59 -0.70
N GLY A 155 -5.64 -3.27 -0.42
CA GLY A 155 -6.28 -3.29 0.90
C GLY A 155 -5.63 -4.26 1.89
N THR A 156 -5.99 -4.11 3.18
CA THR A 156 -5.45 -4.95 4.27
C THR A 156 -5.88 -6.41 4.18
N THR A 157 -7.14 -6.65 3.81
CA THR A 157 -7.75 -7.98 3.73
C THR A 157 -7.96 -8.44 2.29
N TYR A 158 -8.33 -7.52 1.41
CA TYR A 158 -8.58 -7.77 -0.01
C TYR A 158 -7.94 -6.68 -0.85
N SER A 159 -7.41 -7.04 -2.02
CA SER A 159 -6.92 -6.10 -3.01
C SER A 159 -7.58 -6.34 -4.36
N GLY A 160 -7.73 -5.28 -5.16
CA GLY A 160 -8.21 -5.38 -6.53
C GLY A 160 -7.79 -4.18 -7.34
N PHE A 161 -7.94 -4.27 -8.65
CA PHE A 161 -7.60 -3.18 -9.54
C PHE A 161 -8.65 -2.99 -10.62
N SER A 162 -8.71 -1.76 -11.09
CA SER A 162 -9.51 -1.34 -12.23
C SER A 162 -8.61 -0.59 -13.21
N TYR A 163 -9.03 -0.53 -14.46
CA TYR A 163 -8.25 0.13 -15.51
C TYR A 163 -9.18 0.78 -16.54
N CYS A 164 -8.66 1.79 -17.22
CA CYS A 164 -9.38 2.47 -18.28
C CYS A 164 -8.40 2.97 -19.35
N HIS A 165 -8.77 2.82 -20.61
CA HIS A 165 -8.02 3.40 -21.71
C HIS A 165 -8.36 4.89 -21.81
N VAL A 166 -7.35 5.76 -21.91
CA VAL A 166 -7.52 7.22 -21.93
C VAL A 166 -8.38 7.70 -23.11
N ALA A 167 -8.40 6.97 -24.24
CA ALA A 167 -9.29 7.28 -25.36
C ALA A 167 -10.77 6.90 -25.11
N ASN A 168 -11.08 6.04 -24.14
CA ASN A 168 -12.44 5.60 -23.81
C ASN A 168 -12.73 5.79 -22.31
N LYS A 169 -12.74 7.05 -21.88
CA LYS A 169 -12.80 7.45 -20.46
C LYS A 169 -14.08 7.06 -19.72
N GLN A 170 -15.14 6.67 -20.44
CA GLN A 170 -16.41 6.26 -19.85
C GLN A 170 -16.44 4.77 -19.50
N ASN A 171 -15.49 3.98 -20.00
CA ASN A 171 -15.46 2.53 -19.81
C ASN A 171 -14.35 2.15 -18.82
N ILE A 172 -14.66 2.26 -17.52
CA ILE A 172 -13.78 1.75 -16.45
C ILE A 172 -14.09 0.27 -16.28
N CYS A 173 -13.07 -0.58 -16.42
CA CYS A 173 -13.17 -2.02 -16.26
C CYS A 173 -12.51 -2.45 -14.95
N SER A 174 -13.12 -3.37 -14.22
CA SER A 174 -12.52 -4.02 -13.06
C SER A 174 -11.98 -5.39 -13.43
N ASN A 175 -10.95 -5.86 -12.71
CA ASN A 175 -10.55 -7.25 -12.84
C ASN A 175 -11.44 -8.17 -12.00
N GLU A 176 -12.06 -9.14 -12.67
CA GLU A 176 -12.98 -10.12 -12.06
C GLU A 176 -12.41 -11.55 -12.11
N ILE A 177 -11.25 -11.74 -12.75
CA ILE A 177 -10.65 -13.05 -12.96
C ILE A 177 -9.38 -13.15 -12.12
N TRP A 178 -9.38 -14.07 -11.15
CA TRP A 178 -8.29 -14.27 -10.20
C TRP A 178 -7.80 -15.72 -10.20
N PRO A 179 -6.52 -15.97 -9.88
CA PRO A 179 -6.00 -17.34 -9.81
C PRO A 179 -6.73 -18.19 -8.76
N GLY A 180 -7.41 -19.23 -9.24
CA GLY A 180 -8.01 -20.29 -8.42
C GLY A 180 -9.39 -20.03 -7.84
N GLU A 181 -10.04 -18.89 -8.11
CA GLU A 181 -11.43 -18.62 -7.73
C GLU A 181 -12.17 -17.64 -8.66
N ILE A 182 -13.51 -17.70 -8.60
CA ILE A 182 -14.43 -16.68 -9.13
C ILE A 182 -14.76 -15.70 -7.98
N THR A 183 -13.83 -14.81 -7.65
CA THR A 183 -14.13 -13.63 -6.80
C THR A 183 -14.46 -12.45 -7.71
N GLN A 184 -15.51 -11.68 -7.40
CA GLN A 184 -16.10 -10.76 -8.38
C GLN A 184 -15.24 -9.53 -8.69
N PHE A 185 -14.47 -8.98 -7.74
CA PHE A 185 -13.69 -7.74 -7.98
C PHE A 185 -12.36 -7.62 -7.23
N LYS A 186 -12.16 -8.41 -6.18
CA LYS A 186 -10.96 -8.40 -5.33
C LYS A 186 -10.57 -9.81 -4.92
N THR A 187 -9.30 -10.02 -4.64
CA THR A 187 -8.76 -11.25 -4.05
C THR A 187 -8.10 -10.97 -2.71
N ASN A 188 -7.93 -12.00 -1.86
CA ASN A 188 -7.37 -11.85 -0.51
C ASN A 188 -5.92 -11.32 -0.54
N THR A 189 -5.59 -10.39 0.35
CA THR A 189 -4.22 -9.87 0.52
C THR A 189 -3.36 -10.85 1.33
N VAL A 190 -3.08 -12.02 0.75
CA VAL A 190 -2.46 -13.17 1.43
C VAL A 190 -1.41 -13.85 0.55
N LEU A 191 -0.34 -14.33 1.18
CA LEU A 191 0.74 -15.07 0.54
C LEU A 191 1.02 -16.39 1.24
N GLN A 192 1.17 -17.45 0.47
CA GLN A 192 1.69 -18.72 0.92
C GLN A 192 3.10 -18.91 0.36
N TYR A 193 4.09 -19.03 1.23
CA TYR A 193 5.45 -19.34 0.82
C TYR A 193 5.75 -20.83 0.86
N ASP A 194 6.88 -21.19 0.24
CA ASP A 194 7.58 -22.45 0.47
C ASP A 194 8.10 -22.56 1.92
N ASP A 195 8.65 -23.73 2.26
CA ASP A 195 9.08 -24.03 3.64
C ASP A 195 10.20 -23.10 4.13
N LYS A 196 10.98 -22.53 3.20
CA LYS A 196 12.11 -21.64 3.46
C LYS A 196 11.76 -20.16 3.38
N TYR A 197 10.50 -19.82 3.08
CA TYR A 197 10.04 -18.44 2.89
C TYR A 197 10.76 -17.65 1.78
N ASN A 198 11.34 -18.37 0.81
CA ASN A 198 12.04 -17.78 -0.33
C ASN A 198 11.03 -17.35 -1.40
N ASP A 199 10.18 -18.28 -1.82
CA ASP A 199 9.33 -18.15 -3.00
C ASP A 199 7.85 -18.23 -2.64
N VAL A 200 7.03 -17.41 -3.30
CA VAL A 200 5.57 -17.48 -3.21
C VAL A 200 5.08 -18.68 -4.02
N VAL A 201 4.37 -19.59 -3.34
CA VAL A 201 3.79 -20.80 -3.95
C VAL A 201 2.32 -20.57 -4.30
N LEU A 202 1.57 -19.88 -3.44
CA LEU A 202 0.18 -19.47 -3.69
C LEU A 202 -0.02 -18.03 -3.17
N TRP A 203 -0.98 -17.33 -3.72
CA TRP A 203 -1.38 -15.99 -3.29
C TRP A 203 -2.87 -15.80 -3.51
N GLY A 204 -3.43 -14.71 -2.99
CA GLY A 204 -4.85 -14.45 -3.17
C GLY A 204 -5.73 -15.46 -2.43
N ALA A 205 -6.95 -15.64 -2.91
CA ALA A 205 -7.89 -16.61 -2.39
C ALA A 205 -7.34 -18.06 -2.44
N SER A 206 -6.53 -18.40 -3.44
CA SER A 206 -5.88 -19.72 -3.55
C SER A 206 -5.00 -20.09 -2.35
N ALA A 207 -4.50 -19.10 -1.60
CA ALA A 207 -3.74 -19.33 -0.38
C ALA A 207 -4.62 -19.69 0.85
N LEU A 208 -5.94 -19.44 0.79
CA LEU A 208 -6.88 -19.66 1.89
C LEU A 208 -7.99 -20.70 1.59
N ALA A 209 -8.59 -20.68 0.40
CA ALA A 209 -9.91 -21.28 0.14
C ALA A 209 -9.92 -22.78 -0.25
N ARG A 210 -8.85 -23.54 0.05
CA ARG A 210 -8.75 -24.94 -0.39
C ARG A 210 -9.17 -25.90 0.73
N LYS A 211 -10.00 -26.89 0.39
CA LYS A 211 -10.35 -27.97 1.31
C LYS A 211 -9.05 -28.64 1.81
N PRO A 212 -8.83 -28.71 3.13
CA PRO A 212 -7.63 -29.24 3.74
C PRO A 212 -7.31 -30.67 3.26
N ASN A 213 -6.06 -30.93 2.87
CA ASN A 213 -5.60 -32.28 2.51
C ASN A 213 -4.71 -32.82 3.63
N ARG A 214 -5.19 -33.88 4.32
CA ARG A 214 -4.48 -34.53 5.44
C ARG A 214 -3.06 -35.00 5.11
N ARG A 215 -2.69 -35.15 3.84
CA ARG A 215 -1.37 -35.64 3.39
C ARG A 215 -0.34 -34.53 3.16
N ILE A 216 -0.74 -33.26 3.12
CA ILE A 216 0.15 -32.14 2.76
C ILE A 216 0.17 -31.14 3.92
N LYS A 217 1.25 -31.14 4.70
CA LYS A 217 1.50 -30.10 5.70
C LYS A 217 2.08 -28.88 4.98
N ARG A 218 1.48 -27.70 5.21
CA ARG A 218 1.94 -26.43 4.63
C ARG A 218 2.25 -25.43 5.72
N ASN A 219 3.16 -24.50 5.42
CA ASN A 219 3.38 -23.34 6.26
C ASN A 219 2.10 -22.51 6.39
N LYS A 220 1.97 -21.79 7.49
CA LYS A 220 0.88 -20.83 7.67
C LYS A 220 0.97 -19.72 6.61
N PRO A 221 -0.13 -19.35 5.93
CA PRO A 221 -0.17 -18.17 5.08
C PRO A 221 0.23 -16.90 5.85
N VAL A 222 0.88 -15.97 5.14
CA VAL A 222 1.27 -14.66 5.61
C VAL A 222 0.14 -13.67 5.27
N GLU A 223 -0.53 -13.18 6.30
CA GLU A 223 -1.71 -12.32 6.21
C GLU A 223 -1.47 -11.00 6.95
N LEU A 224 -2.31 -9.99 6.68
CA LEU A 224 -2.33 -8.71 7.39
C LEU A 224 -0.99 -7.96 7.42
N PHE A 225 -0.05 -8.29 6.53
CA PHE A 225 1.28 -7.71 6.50
C PHE A 225 1.28 -6.21 6.19
N LYS A 226 0.20 -5.67 5.57
CA LYS A 226 -0.02 -4.22 5.39
C LYS A 226 -0.13 -3.47 6.72
N LEU A 227 -0.56 -4.11 7.81
CA LEU A 227 -0.68 -3.49 9.15
C LEU A 227 0.68 -3.12 9.80
N TRP A 228 1.79 -3.54 9.20
CA TRP A 228 3.12 -3.11 9.63
C TRP A 228 3.45 -1.68 9.20
N LEU A 229 2.76 -1.15 8.19
CA LEU A 229 2.80 0.26 7.78
C LEU A 229 1.85 1.11 8.62
N GLY A 230 2.09 2.42 8.64
CA GLY A 230 1.30 3.37 9.43
C GLY A 230 1.47 3.20 10.95
N ASN A 231 0.62 3.93 11.69
CA ASN A 231 0.82 4.19 13.12
C ASN A 231 0.05 3.22 14.04
N LEU A 232 -0.21 1.98 13.59
CA LEU A 232 -0.84 0.96 14.42
C LEU A 232 0.07 0.61 15.61
N ASP A 233 -0.50 0.48 16.81
CA ASP A 233 0.21 0.05 18.02
C ASP A 233 0.97 -1.27 17.76
N LYS A 234 2.24 -1.32 18.16
CA LYS A 234 3.12 -2.49 17.98
C LYS A 234 2.50 -3.79 18.52
N ARG A 235 1.69 -3.72 19.58
CA ARG A 235 1.00 -4.87 20.18
C ARG A 235 -0.11 -5.45 19.29
N LEU A 236 -0.63 -4.65 18.38
CA LEU A 236 -1.70 -5.03 17.44
C LEU A 236 -1.14 -5.51 16.09
N LYS A 237 0.16 -5.33 15.83
CA LYS A 237 0.80 -5.78 14.58
C LYS A 237 0.91 -7.32 14.56
N PRO A 238 0.58 -7.97 13.42
CA PRO A 238 0.64 -9.42 13.31
C PRO A 238 2.10 -9.90 13.36
N ARG A 239 2.33 -11.08 13.94
CA ARG A 239 3.62 -11.76 13.84
C ARG A 239 3.77 -12.35 12.44
N LEU A 240 4.79 -11.92 11.72
CA LEU A 240 5.07 -12.38 10.36
C LEU A 240 6.33 -13.26 10.34
N PRO A 241 6.35 -14.35 9.56
CA PRO A 241 7.54 -15.16 9.36
C PRO A 241 8.55 -14.53 8.39
N VAL A 242 8.15 -13.47 7.68
CA VAL A 242 8.97 -12.70 6.74
C VAL A 242 8.87 -11.21 7.04
N ASP A 243 9.85 -10.43 6.59
CA ASP A 243 9.75 -8.97 6.67
C ASP A 243 8.53 -8.48 5.87
N HIS A 244 7.78 -7.55 6.47
CA HIS A 244 6.59 -6.96 5.87
C HIS A 244 6.85 -6.34 4.49
N LYS A 245 8.03 -5.73 4.24
CA LYS A 245 8.36 -5.15 2.94
C LYS A 245 8.56 -6.22 1.88
N LYS A 246 9.12 -7.38 2.26
CA LYS A 246 9.17 -8.57 1.39
C LYS A 246 7.77 -9.02 1.03
N ALA A 247 6.90 -9.22 2.03
CA ALA A 247 5.53 -9.64 1.79
C ALA A 247 4.73 -8.65 0.90
N ILE A 248 4.87 -7.34 1.13
CA ILE A 248 4.26 -6.32 0.27
C ILE A 248 4.82 -6.41 -1.15
N THR A 249 6.14 -6.48 -1.31
CA THR A 249 6.79 -6.58 -2.63
C THR A 249 6.32 -7.82 -3.39
N ASP A 250 6.29 -8.97 -2.72
CA ASP A 250 5.93 -10.24 -3.34
C ASP A 250 4.43 -10.27 -3.70
N TYR A 251 3.55 -9.70 -2.87
CA TYR A 251 2.14 -9.56 -3.22
C TYR A 251 1.93 -8.61 -4.42
N LEU A 252 2.59 -7.44 -4.40
CA LEU A 252 2.54 -6.49 -5.51
C LEU A 252 3.10 -7.09 -6.81
N ARG A 253 4.07 -8.00 -6.71
CA ARG A 253 4.63 -8.72 -7.85
C ARG A 253 3.59 -9.67 -8.45
N GLU A 254 2.90 -10.45 -7.63
CA GLU A 254 1.88 -11.39 -8.12
C GLU A 254 0.67 -10.67 -8.73
N ILE A 255 0.11 -9.65 -8.07
CA ILE A 255 -0.98 -8.85 -8.66
C ILE A 255 -0.49 -8.07 -9.89
N GLY A 256 0.77 -7.66 -9.92
CA GLY A 256 1.39 -6.99 -11.06
C GLY A 256 1.48 -7.86 -12.30
N LYS A 257 1.67 -9.18 -12.15
CA LYS A 257 1.56 -10.13 -13.27
C LYS A 257 0.16 -10.09 -13.85
N VAL A 258 -0.88 -10.16 -13.01
CA VAL A 258 -2.29 -10.11 -13.46
C VAL A 258 -2.62 -8.79 -14.15
N ILE A 259 -2.15 -7.66 -13.61
CA ILE A 259 -2.35 -6.34 -14.24
C ILE A 259 -1.72 -6.34 -15.65
N LYS A 260 -0.44 -6.74 -15.76
CA LYS A 260 0.27 -6.80 -17.05
C LYS A 260 -0.42 -7.76 -18.01
N ASP A 261 -0.82 -8.94 -17.53
CA ASP A 261 -1.56 -9.91 -18.33
C ASP A 261 -2.93 -9.42 -18.77
N LYS A 262 -3.49 -8.36 -18.19
CA LYS A 262 -4.75 -7.73 -18.63
C LYS A 262 -4.56 -6.55 -19.59
N ILE A 263 -3.44 -5.84 -19.52
CA ILE A 263 -3.28 -4.55 -20.24
C ILE A 263 -2.07 -4.50 -21.17
N ALA A 264 -1.04 -5.33 -20.98
CA ALA A 264 0.24 -5.18 -21.66
C ALA A 264 0.24 -5.64 -23.13
N TRP A 265 -0.84 -6.28 -23.61
CA TRP A 265 -0.92 -6.69 -25.03
C TRP A 265 -1.06 -5.50 -25.98
N SER A 266 -1.46 -4.32 -25.48
CA SER A 266 -1.78 -3.15 -26.30
C SER A 266 -0.84 -1.97 -26.11
N VAL A 267 0.03 -1.98 -25.08
CA VAL A 267 0.85 -0.82 -24.70
C VAL A 267 2.18 -1.21 -24.03
N ASN A 268 3.19 -0.32 -24.10
CA ASN A 268 4.38 -0.44 -23.26
C ASN A 268 4.01 -0.11 -21.81
N PHE A 269 4.04 -1.12 -20.94
CA PHE A 269 3.58 -0.99 -19.55
C PHE A 269 4.29 0.15 -18.79
N PHE A 270 5.60 0.32 -18.94
CA PHE A 270 6.34 1.31 -18.14
C PHE A 270 6.20 2.74 -18.66
N GLU A 271 5.94 2.91 -19.96
CA GLU A 271 5.85 4.22 -20.61
C GLU A 271 4.41 4.72 -20.73
N ASN A 272 3.46 3.82 -21.00
CA ASN A 272 2.09 4.17 -21.38
C ASN A 272 1.05 3.92 -20.29
N VAL A 273 1.44 3.33 -19.15
CA VAL A 273 0.52 3.06 -18.04
C VAL A 273 0.81 4.01 -16.89
N LEU A 274 -0.21 4.74 -16.45
CA LEU A 274 -0.20 5.45 -15.18
C LEU A 274 -0.79 4.52 -14.11
N LEU A 275 0.05 4.08 -13.16
CA LEU A 275 -0.39 3.31 -12.01
C LEU A 275 -0.75 4.27 -10.87
N VAL A 276 -2.00 4.24 -10.44
CA VAL A 276 -2.48 5.00 -9.30
C VAL A 276 -2.76 4.02 -8.16
N LEU A 277 -1.95 4.09 -7.11
CA LEU A 277 -2.04 3.19 -5.94
C LEU A 277 -2.76 3.89 -4.79
N SER A 278 -3.88 3.33 -4.33
CA SER A 278 -4.54 3.85 -3.12
C SER A 278 -3.77 3.46 -1.86
N VAL A 279 -3.74 4.38 -0.90
CA VAL A 279 -3.16 4.17 0.43
C VAL A 279 -4.08 4.74 1.51
N PRO A 280 -4.01 4.23 2.75
CA PRO A 280 -4.70 4.87 3.86
C PRO A 280 -4.25 6.32 4.04
N ALA A 281 -5.17 7.24 4.35
CA ALA A 281 -4.82 8.64 4.58
C ALA A 281 -3.92 8.86 5.83
N GLU A 282 -3.71 7.83 6.67
CA GLU A 282 -2.71 7.88 7.76
C GLU A 282 -1.27 7.71 7.26
N TYR A 283 -1.06 7.19 6.05
CA TYR A 283 0.29 6.84 5.61
C TYR A 283 1.19 8.07 5.52
N SER A 284 2.31 8.00 6.23
CA SER A 284 3.40 8.97 6.18
C SER A 284 4.12 8.91 4.82
N GLU A 285 4.92 9.92 4.47
CA GLU A 285 5.79 9.82 3.28
C GLU A 285 6.82 8.70 3.40
N LYS A 286 7.18 8.32 4.63
CA LYS A 286 7.99 7.13 4.87
C LYS A 286 7.24 5.86 4.44
N ASP A 287 5.96 5.72 4.80
CA ASP A 287 5.14 4.58 4.36
C ASP A 287 4.98 4.58 2.84
N LYS A 288 4.71 5.74 2.22
CA LYS A 288 4.62 5.85 0.76
C LYS A 288 5.94 5.59 0.06
N SER A 289 7.06 6.03 0.64
CA SER A 289 8.39 5.68 0.13
C SER A 289 8.66 4.18 0.24
N ILE A 290 8.17 3.50 1.30
CA ILE A 290 8.24 2.04 1.40
C ILE A 290 7.38 1.41 0.31
N MET A 291 6.14 1.86 0.11
CA MET A 291 5.25 1.36 -0.94
C MET A 291 5.85 1.55 -2.34
N ARG A 292 6.40 2.73 -2.64
CA ARG A 292 7.10 3.04 -3.89
C ARG A 292 8.30 2.12 -4.11
N LYS A 293 9.09 1.86 -3.05
CA LYS A 293 10.20 0.91 -3.10
C LYS A 293 9.70 -0.52 -3.35
N CYS A 294 8.61 -0.93 -2.72
CA CYS A 294 8.01 -2.25 -2.94
C CYS A 294 7.47 -2.39 -4.37
N ALA A 295 6.79 -1.37 -4.90
CA ALA A 295 6.30 -1.35 -6.29
C ALA A 295 7.46 -1.43 -7.30
N TYR A 296 8.56 -0.72 -7.06
CA TYR A 296 9.79 -0.84 -7.86
C TYR A 296 10.37 -2.26 -7.80
N ASN A 297 10.56 -2.81 -6.60
CA ASN A 297 11.07 -4.17 -6.43
C ASN A 297 10.11 -5.25 -6.99
N ALA A 298 8.82 -4.96 -7.07
CA ALA A 298 7.80 -5.81 -7.68
C ALA A 298 7.81 -5.74 -9.21
N GLY A 299 8.56 -4.81 -9.81
CA GLY A 299 8.59 -4.57 -11.25
C GLY A 299 7.31 -3.89 -11.77
N LEU A 300 6.58 -3.17 -10.92
CA LEU A 300 5.45 -2.33 -11.33
C LEU A 300 5.90 -0.95 -11.86
N ILE A 301 7.14 -0.55 -11.54
CA ILE A 301 7.82 0.61 -12.13
C ILE A 301 9.29 0.24 -12.37
N ASN A 302 9.90 0.82 -13.40
CA ASN A 302 11.29 0.58 -13.81
C ASN A 302 12.30 1.55 -13.17
N VAL A 303 11.83 2.65 -12.58
CA VAL A 303 12.64 3.64 -11.85
C VAL A 303 11.95 3.92 -10.52
N LYS A 304 12.70 3.97 -9.41
CA LYS A 304 12.13 4.17 -8.07
C LYS A 304 11.29 5.44 -7.97
N ASN A 305 11.77 6.55 -8.54
CA ASN A 305 11.08 7.83 -8.59
C ASN A 305 10.24 7.97 -9.87
N SER A 306 9.75 6.85 -10.42
CA SER A 306 8.92 6.91 -11.63
C SER A 306 7.71 7.80 -11.40
N LYS A 307 7.61 8.71 -12.35
CA LYS A 307 6.59 9.70 -12.58
C LYS A 307 5.25 9.05 -13.03
N ASN A 308 5.28 7.77 -13.43
CA ASN A 308 4.10 6.97 -13.79
C ASN A 308 3.50 6.17 -12.62
N LEU A 309 3.94 6.45 -11.38
CA LEU A 309 3.30 5.94 -10.16
C LEU A 309 2.86 7.12 -9.29
N GLU A 310 1.54 7.23 -9.14
CA GLU A 310 0.87 8.23 -8.31
C GLU A 310 0.14 7.58 -7.13
N PHE A 311 -0.06 8.35 -6.06
CA PHE A 311 -0.76 7.87 -4.86
C PHE A 311 -2.12 8.56 -4.69
N ILE A 312 -3.13 7.71 -4.51
CA ILE A 312 -4.48 7.96 -3.99
C ILE A 312 -4.58 7.92 -2.47
N THR A 313 -5.29 8.76 -1.70
CA THR A 313 -5.85 8.19 -0.46
C THR A 313 -7.12 7.37 -0.74
N GLU A 314 -7.33 6.28 0.01
CA GLU A 314 -8.52 5.41 -0.11
C GLU A 314 -9.83 6.21 0.00
N SER A 315 -9.90 7.15 0.94
CA SER A 315 -11.09 7.98 1.17
C SER A 315 -11.35 9.00 0.06
N GLU A 316 -10.29 9.53 -0.58
CA GLU A 316 -10.42 10.47 -1.69
C GLU A 316 -10.85 9.75 -2.96
N ALA A 317 -10.25 8.59 -3.23
CA ALA A 317 -10.67 7.74 -4.34
C ALA A 317 -12.16 7.38 -4.21
N ALA A 318 -12.58 6.92 -3.02
CA ALA A 318 -13.98 6.62 -2.75
C ALA A 318 -14.90 7.83 -2.99
N ALA A 319 -14.54 9.02 -2.51
CA ALA A 319 -15.33 10.23 -2.72
C ALA A 319 -15.41 10.64 -4.19
N ILE A 320 -14.30 10.58 -4.94
CA ILE A 320 -14.28 10.85 -6.38
C ILE A 320 -15.23 9.90 -7.12
N TYR A 321 -15.21 8.62 -6.79
CA TYR A 321 -16.09 7.62 -7.41
C TYR A 321 -17.57 7.89 -7.12
N CYS A 322 -17.93 8.08 -5.84
CA CYS A 322 -19.31 8.35 -5.44
C CYS A 322 -19.87 9.59 -6.14
N MET A 323 -19.06 10.64 -6.26
CA MET A 323 -19.46 11.88 -6.91
C MET A 323 -19.58 11.72 -8.42
N ASN A 324 -18.59 11.09 -9.06
CA ASN A 324 -18.64 10.88 -10.51
C ASN A 324 -19.82 10.01 -10.95
N ASN A 325 -20.15 8.95 -10.20
CA ASN A 325 -21.31 8.10 -10.50
C ASN A 325 -22.63 8.84 -10.31
N LYS A 326 -22.78 9.62 -9.24
CA LYS A 326 -24.05 10.31 -8.97
C LYS A 326 -24.27 11.59 -9.75
N LEU A 327 -23.21 12.33 -10.11
CA LEU A 327 -23.33 13.49 -11.00
C LEU A 327 -23.98 13.12 -12.35
N ASN A 328 -23.85 11.86 -12.78
CA ASN A 328 -24.49 11.37 -14.00
C ASN A 328 -25.96 10.93 -13.79
N GLU A 329 -26.38 10.61 -12.56
CA GLU A 329 -27.71 10.06 -12.24
C GLU A 329 -28.69 11.11 -11.68
N LEU A 330 -28.19 12.08 -10.90
CA LEU A 330 -29.02 13.06 -10.20
C LEU A 330 -28.65 14.45 -10.72
N GLN A 331 -29.54 15.05 -11.53
CA GLN A 331 -29.39 16.39 -12.11
C GLN A 331 -29.43 17.54 -11.05
N GLU A 332 -29.40 17.23 -9.76
CA GLU A 332 -29.66 18.16 -8.64
C GLU A 332 -28.44 18.35 -7.70
N TYR A 333 -27.21 18.45 -8.23
CA TYR A 333 -26.07 18.83 -7.40
C TYR A 333 -25.79 20.32 -7.44
N ASN A 334 -26.04 20.99 -6.31
CA ASN A 334 -25.67 22.39 -6.08
C ASN A 334 -24.28 22.45 -5.46
N LEU A 335 -23.48 23.46 -5.85
CA LEU A 335 -22.25 23.80 -5.15
C LEU A 335 -22.55 24.02 -3.67
N GLY A 336 -21.67 23.53 -2.80
CA GLY A 336 -21.81 23.59 -1.35
C GLY A 336 -22.50 22.38 -0.72
N MET A 337 -22.96 21.39 -1.50
CA MET A 337 -23.51 20.15 -0.93
C MET A 337 -22.45 19.36 -0.16
N THR A 338 -22.86 18.90 1.02
CA THR A 338 -22.03 18.07 1.91
C THR A 338 -22.42 16.61 1.79
N LEU A 339 -21.44 15.73 1.64
CA LEU A 339 -21.61 14.28 1.55
C LEU A 339 -20.75 13.55 2.57
N MET A 340 -21.30 12.49 3.14
CA MET A 340 -20.55 11.54 3.95
C MET A 340 -20.23 10.29 3.12
N VAL A 341 -18.96 9.89 3.09
CA VAL A 341 -18.53 8.61 2.53
C VAL A 341 -18.11 7.72 3.70
N VAL A 342 -18.76 6.57 3.80
CA VAL A 342 -18.49 5.53 4.81
C VAL A 342 -17.90 4.34 4.07
N ASP A 343 -16.59 4.20 4.14
CA ASP A 343 -15.86 3.05 3.60
C ASP A 343 -15.79 1.94 4.63
N CYS A 344 -16.62 0.91 4.43
CA CYS A 344 -16.71 -0.25 5.28
C CYS A 344 -15.91 -1.40 4.66
N GLY A 345 -14.61 -1.41 4.95
CA GLY A 345 -13.69 -2.46 4.54
C GLY A 345 -13.79 -3.74 5.37
N GLY A 346 -12.87 -4.66 5.11
CA GLY A 346 -12.76 -5.89 5.89
C GLY A 346 -12.22 -5.64 7.30
N TYR A 347 -11.15 -4.85 7.42
CA TYR A 347 -10.47 -4.63 8.71
C TYR A 347 -10.79 -3.27 9.33
N THR A 348 -11.02 -2.25 8.51
CA THR A 348 -11.23 -0.86 8.93
C THR A 348 -12.55 -0.32 8.43
N VAL A 349 -13.08 0.65 9.15
CA VAL A 349 -14.17 1.51 8.72
C VAL A 349 -13.67 2.94 8.74
N ASP A 350 -13.82 3.65 7.63
CA ASP A 350 -13.33 5.00 7.41
C ASP A 350 -14.49 5.93 7.04
N LEU A 351 -14.69 7.00 7.81
CA LEU A 351 -15.72 8.01 7.60
C LEU A 351 -15.05 9.31 7.20
N THR A 352 -15.51 9.87 6.08
CA THR A 352 -15.11 11.20 5.65
C THR A 352 -16.32 12.03 5.25
N THR A 353 -16.30 13.31 5.58
CA THR A 353 -17.32 14.26 5.17
C THR A 353 -16.68 15.25 4.21
N ARG A 354 -17.21 15.36 2.99
CA ARG A 354 -16.69 16.20 1.92
C ARG A 354 -17.76 17.19 1.45
N LYS A 355 -17.34 18.39 1.07
CA LYS A 355 -18.18 19.43 0.46
C LYS A 355 -17.84 19.55 -1.01
N LEU A 356 -18.86 19.60 -1.86
CA LEU A 356 -18.71 19.86 -3.28
C LEU A 356 -18.40 21.35 -3.50
N VAL A 357 -17.18 21.65 -3.91
CA VAL A 357 -16.68 23.02 -4.13
C VAL A 357 -16.67 23.39 -5.62
N GLY A 358 -16.66 22.40 -6.52
CA GLY A 358 -16.65 22.61 -7.97
C GLY A 358 -17.06 21.34 -8.71
N ILE A 359 -17.70 21.49 -9.88
CA ILE A 359 -18.21 20.35 -10.68
C ILE A 359 -17.34 20.09 -11.91
N ASN A 360 -16.80 21.14 -12.54
CA ASN A 360 -15.95 21.03 -13.74
C ASN A 360 -14.77 22.02 -13.65
N PRO A 361 -13.59 21.60 -13.14
CA PRO A 361 -13.27 20.27 -12.64
C PRO A 361 -13.96 19.94 -11.30
N LEU A 362 -14.18 18.65 -11.04
CA LEU A 362 -14.74 18.16 -9.77
C LEU A 362 -13.79 18.51 -8.63
N ARG A 363 -14.22 19.34 -7.67
CA ARG A 363 -13.47 19.82 -6.52
C ARG A 363 -14.21 19.50 -5.22
N LEU A 364 -13.51 18.90 -4.26
CA LEU A 364 -14.03 18.50 -2.97
C LEU A 364 -13.21 19.16 -1.84
N GLY A 365 -13.88 19.73 -0.85
CA GLY A 365 -13.27 20.17 0.40
C GLY A 365 -13.57 19.18 1.52
N GLU A 366 -12.67 18.96 2.46
CA GLU A 366 -13.01 18.26 3.70
C GLU A 366 -13.82 19.18 4.64
N VAL A 367 -14.85 18.65 5.28
CA VAL A 367 -15.73 19.42 6.20
C VAL A 367 -15.39 19.15 7.65
N THR A 368 -15.09 17.90 7.97
CA THR A 368 -14.74 17.47 9.33
C THR A 368 -13.56 16.52 9.25
N ALA A 369 -12.78 16.45 10.34
CA ALA A 369 -11.71 15.47 10.43
C ALA A 369 -12.27 14.05 10.24
N ARG A 370 -11.57 13.25 9.44
CA ARG A 370 -11.89 11.83 9.24
C ARG A 370 -11.92 11.03 10.55
N ILE A 371 -12.87 10.11 10.64
CA ILE A 371 -12.95 9.10 11.70
C ILE A 371 -12.58 7.74 11.12
N ARG A 372 -11.68 7.01 11.80
CA ARG A 372 -11.32 5.64 11.47
C ARG A 372 -11.49 4.75 12.69
N ASP A 373 -11.94 3.54 12.44
CA ASP A 373 -12.00 2.50 13.47
C ASP A 373 -11.67 1.11 12.92
N TYR A 374 -11.23 0.21 13.80
CA TYR A 374 -10.94 -1.19 13.50
C TYR A 374 -12.19 -2.04 13.81
N SER A 375 -13.21 -1.90 12.96
CA SER A 375 -14.53 -2.52 13.13
C SER A 375 -15.13 -3.02 11.81
N GLY A 376 -14.28 -3.38 10.84
CA GLY A 376 -14.73 -3.92 9.55
C GLY A 376 -15.34 -5.34 9.64
N SER A 377 -15.74 -5.89 8.49
CA SER A 377 -16.47 -7.17 8.44
C SER A 377 -15.71 -8.39 9.01
N THR A 378 -14.38 -8.37 9.09
CA THR A 378 -13.61 -9.48 9.69
C THR A 378 -13.84 -9.61 11.19
N PHE A 379 -14.39 -8.60 11.85
CA PHE A 379 -14.76 -8.69 13.26
C PHE A 379 -15.99 -9.56 13.49
N ILE A 380 -16.85 -9.73 12.47
CA ILE A 380 -17.94 -10.70 12.48
C ILE A 380 -17.39 -12.12 12.46
N ASP A 381 -16.30 -12.36 11.72
CA ASP A 381 -15.58 -13.64 11.71
C ASP A 381 -15.06 -13.96 13.12
N GLY A 382 -14.56 -12.94 13.84
CA GLY A 382 -14.20 -13.05 15.25
C GLY A 382 -15.39 -13.44 16.14
N GLY A 383 -16.58 -12.90 15.88
CA GLY A 383 -17.82 -13.30 16.54
C GLY A 383 -18.18 -14.77 16.31
N PHE A 384 -18.01 -15.26 15.08
CA PHE A 384 -18.18 -16.68 14.74
C PHE A 384 -17.17 -17.57 15.46
N ILE A 385 -15.90 -17.15 15.51
CA ILE A 385 -14.88 -17.89 16.27
C ILE A 385 -15.23 -17.94 17.77
N GLU A 386 -15.73 -16.85 18.35
CA GLU A 386 -16.13 -16.84 19.76
C GLU A 386 -17.37 -17.71 20.02
N PHE A 387 -18.31 -17.75 19.07
CA PHE A 387 -19.41 -18.70 19.10
C PHE A 387 -18.91 -20.16 19.13
N LEU A 388 -17.94 -20.52 18.28
CA LEU A 388 -17.33 -21.84 18.30
C LEU A 388 -16.55 -22.11 19.60
N ARG A 389 -15.84 -21.12 20.14
CA ARG A 389 -15.12 -21.26 21.42
C ARG A 389 -16.05 -21.58 22.58
N LYS A 390 -17.25 -21.00 22.61
CA LYS A 390 -18.28 -21.30 23.60
C LYS A 390 -18.87 -22.71 23.45
N ARG A 391 -18.95 -23.23 22.23
CA ARG A 391 -19.53 -24.55 21.93
C ARG A 391 -18.52 -25.70 22.07
N LEU A 392 -17.28 -25.49 21.61
CA LEU A 392 -16.25 -26.51 21.44
C LEU A 392 -15.06 -26.36 22.39
N GLY A 393 -15.03 -25.27 23.17
CA GLY A 393 -13.95 -24.95 24.08
C GLY A 393 -12.89 -24.02 23.49
N ALA A 394 -12.52 -23.00 24.25
CA ALA A 394 -11.51 -22.00 23.86
C ALA A 394 -10.15 -22.63 23.54
N ARG A 395 -9.74 -23.63 24.33
CA ARG A 395 -8.50 -24.37 24.13
C ARG A 395 -8.50 -25.14 22.81
N ALA A 396 -9.61 -25.80 22.48
CA ALA A 396 -9.73 -26.61 21.27
C ALA A 396 -9.55 -25.76 20.00
N ILE A 397 -10.25 -24.62 19.94
CA ILE A 397 -10.16 -23.68 18.81
C ILE A 397 -8.77 -23.05 18.69
N ASN A 398 -8.11 -22.75 19.82
CA ASN A 398 -6.74 -22.23 19.81
C ASN A 398 -5.75 -23.28 19.26
N LEU A 399 -5.86 -24.53 19.72
CA LEU A 399 -5.01 -25.62 19.23
C LEU A 399 -5.25 -25.93 17.75
N LEU A 400 -6.49 -25.84 17.27
CA LEU A 400 -6.80 -25.94 15.84
C LEU A 400 -6.09 -24.83 15.05
N ARG A 401 -6.18 -23.58 15.51
CA ARG A 401 -5.50 -22.45 14.86
C ARG A 401 -3.99 -22.61 14.84
N GLU A 402 -3.39 -23.15 15.90
CA GLU A 402 -1.95 -23.32 16.03
C GLU A 402 -1.41 -24.49 15.20
N ASN A 403 -2.12 -25.63 15.21
CA ASN A 403 -1.61 -26.89 14.66
C ASN A 403 -2.24 -27.29 13.33
N ASN A 404 -3.41 -26.74 12.99
CA ASN A 404 -4.21 -27.05 11.80
C ASN A 404 -4.81 -25.76 11.20
N TYR A 405 -3.95 -24.78 10.94
CA TYR A 405 -4.40 -23.46 10.50
C TYR A 405 -5.18 -23.47 9.18
N ASP A 406 -4.85 -24.39 8.27
CA ASP A 406 -5.57 -24.62 7.02
C ASP A 406 -7.04 -24.99 7.27
N GLN A 407 -7.29 -25.90 8.21
CA GLN A 407 -8.66 -26.28 8.62
C GLN A 407 -9.36 -25.14 9.35
N PHE A 408 -8.66 -24.42 10.23
CA PHE A 408 -9.20 -23.24 10.90
C PHE A 408 -9.63 -22.17 9.88
N GLN A 409 -8.81 -21.89 8.87
CA GLN A 409 -9.13 -20.92 7.85
C GLN A 409 -10.27 -21.39 6.95
N PHE A 410 -10.25 -22.65 6.51
CA PHE A 410 -11.34 -23.21 5.71
C PHE A 410 -12.69 -23.14 6.45
N LEU A 411 -12.70 -23.42 7.76
CA LEU A 411 -13.88 -23.27 8.62
C LEU A 411 -14.43 -21.83 8.64
N VAL A 412 -13.56 -20.83 8.69
CA VAL A 412 -13.96 -19.41 8.63
C VAL A 412 -14.50 -19.06 7.24
N GLN A 413 -13.87 -19.53 6.17
CA GLN A 413 -14.32 -19.27 4.80
C GLN A 413 -15.69 -19.88 4.52
N GLU A 414 -15.95 -21.10 4.99
CA GLU A 414 -17.27 -21.75 4.87
C GLU A 414 -18.36 -20.94 5.58
N PHE A 415 -18.09 -20.42 6.78
CA PHE A 415 -18.99 -19.49 7.45
C PHE A 415 -19.18 -18.18 6.65
N CYS A 416 -18.10 -17.61 6.11
CA CYS A 416 -18.18 -16.37 5.35
C CYS A 416 -19.11 -16.52 4.14
N LYS A 417 -18.86 -17.55 3.33
CA LYS A 417 -19.56 -17.80 2.07
C LYS A 417 -21.01 -18.23 2.27
N ASN A 418 -21.28 -19.14 3.21
CA ASN A 418 -22.60 -19.75 3.33
C ASN A 418 -23.50 -19.06 4.37
N VAL A 419 -22.94 -18.23 5.24
CA VAL A 419 -23.67 -17.57 6.34
C VAL A 419 -23.51 -16.05 6.30
N LYS A 420 -22.28 -15.53 6.44
CA LYS A 420 -22.03 -14.09 6.62
C LYS A 420 -22.45 -13.26 5.39
N GLU A 421 -21.94 -13.62 4.22
CA GLU A 421 -22.19 -12.90 2.96
C GLU A 421 -23.68 -12.88 2.57
N PRO A 422 -24.41 -14.03 2.55
CA PRO A 422 -25.82 -14.06 2.17
C PRO A 422 -26.77 -13.57 3.26
N PHE A 423 -26.31 -13.25 4.48
CA PHE A 423 -27.19 -12.83 5.56
C PHE A 423 -27.90 -11.50 5.27
N THR A 424 -29.22 -11.54 5.11
CA THR A 424 -30.06 -10.36 4.83
C THR A 424 -30.83 -9.84 6.04
N GLY A 425 -30.93 -10.66 7.09
CA GLY A 425 -31.76 -10.42 8.27
C GLY A 425 -33.27 -10.65 8.11
N ASP A 426 -33.75 -11.08 6.94
CA ASP A 426 -35.19 -11.28 6.71
C ASP A 426 -35.68 -12.67 7.11
N ASN A 427 -34.89 -13.70 6.80
CA ASN A 427 -35.26 -15.08 7.06
C ASN A 427 -34.99 -15.45 8.52
N ARG A 428 -35.99 -15.31 9.38
CA ARG A 428 -35.91 -15.69 10.81
C ARG A 428 -35.80 -17.20 11.04
N GLU A 429 -36.19 -18.00 10.04
CA GLU A 429 -36.07 -19.46 10.05
C GLU A 429 -34.73 -19.95 9.51
N PHE A 430 -33.82 -19.03 9.14
CA PHE A 430 -32.50 -19.38 8.66
C PHE A 430 -31.76 -20.28 9.67
N ASN A 431 -31.30 -21.41 9.16
CA ASN A 431 -30.50 -22.39 9.87
C ASN A 431 -29.41 -22.90 8.93
N TYR A 432 -28.16 -22.85 9.37
CA TYR A 432 -27.03 -23.43 8.65
C TYR A 432 -26.42 -24.52 9.53
N GLU A 433 -26.31 -25.72 8.99
CA GLU A 433 -25.70 -26.85 9.69
C GLU A 433 -24.23 -26.97 9.29
N LEU A 434 -23.34 -26.80 10.26
CA LEU A 434 -21.90 -26.85 10.07
C LEU A 434 -21.36 -28.21 10.50
N ASP A 435 -20.89 -29.01 9.54
CA ASP A 435 -20.23 -30.29 9.81
C ASP A 435 -18.75 -30.08 10.20
N ILE A 436 -18.46 -30.16 11.50
CA ILE A 436 -17.10 -30.00 12.02
C ILE A 436 -16.19 -31.16 11.60
N LYS A 437 -16.74 -32.38 11.44
CA LYS A 437 -15.97 -33.57 11.11
C LYS A 437 -15.48 -33.55 9.67
N ASP A 438 -16.28 -33.02 8.75
CA ASP A 438 -15.87 -32.85 7.35
C ASP A 438 -14.92 -31.65 7.17
N ILE A 439 -15.25 -30.51 7.77
CA ILE A 439 -14.56 -29.24 7.52
C ILE A 439 -13.27 -29.12 8.33
N ALA A 440 -13.28 -29.51 9.61
CA ALA A 440 -12.17 -29.36 10.53
C ALA A 440 -11.91 -30.64 11.36
N PRO A 441 -11.60 -31.79 10.73
CA PRO A 441 -11.42 -33.06 11.43
C PRO A 441 -10.32 -33.05 12.50
N GLY A 442 -9.31 -32.19 12.37
CA GLY A 442 -8.25 -32.00 13.36
C GLY A 442 -8.75 -31.35 14.65
N LEU A 443 -9.94 -30.75 14.66
CA LEU A 443 -10.54 -30.18 15.87
C LEU A 443 -10.97 -31.28 16.84
N LEU A 444 -11.40 -32.44 16.33
CA LEU A 444 -11.98 -33.53 17.13
C LEU A 444 -11.05 -33.99 18.26
N GLN A 445 -9.74 -34.04 18.01
CA GLN A 445 -8.73 -34.46 19.00
C GLN A 445 -8.43 -33.40 20.08
N TYR A 446 -8.88 -32.15 19.90
CA TYR A 446 -8.61 -31.05 20.83
C TYR A 446 -9.79 -30.70 21.72
N VAL A 447 -10.97 -31.26 21.45
CA VAL A 447 -12.18 -31.05 22.24
C VAL A 447 -12.10 -31.84 23.53
N ASP A 448 -12.46 -31.20 24.65
CA ASP A 448 -12.48 -31.83 25.96
C ASP A 448 -13.51 -32.98 26.01
N LYS A 449 -13.25 -34.00 26.84
CA LYS A 449 -14.02 -35.26 26.85
C LYS A 449 -15.53 -35.06 26.98
N GLU A 450 -15.96 -34.20 27.89
CA GLU A 450 -17.37 -33.90 28.14
C GLU A 450 -18.06 -33.28 26.91
N ILE A 451 -17.38 -32.35 26.23
CA ILE A 451 -17.87 -31.73 25.00
C ILE A 451 -17.85 -32.75 23.85
N MET A 452 -16.82 -33.59 23.79
CA MET A 452 -16.69 -34.65 22.78
C MET A 452 -17.88 -35.61 22.82
N GLU A 453 -18.30 -36.06 24.00
CA GLU A 453 -19.45 -36.95 24.17
C GLU A 453 -20.73 -36.29 23.60
N MET A 454 -21.00 -35.04 23.93
CA MET A 454 -22.13 -34.27 23.37
C MET A 454 -22.03 -34.07 21.85
N MET A 455 -20.83 -33.82 21.32
CA MET A 455 -20.64 -33.61 19.88
C MET A 455 -20.78 -34.92 19.09
N VAL A 456 -20.39 -36.06 19.67
CA VAL A 456 -20.59 -37.38 19.04
C VAL A 456 -22.08 -37.71 18.93
N GLU A 457 -22.87 -37.43 19.98
CA GLU A 457 -24.34 -37.60 19.95
C GLU A 457 -25.01 -36.75 18.87
N ASN A 458 -24.50 -35.54 18.62
CA ASN A 458 -24.98 -34.64 17.57
C ASN A 458 -24.25 -34.82 16.23
N GLU A 459 -23.58 -35.96 16.02
CA GLU A 459 -22.85 -36.29 14.79
C GLU A 459 -21.83 -35.23 14.31
N TRP A 460 -21.29 -34.44 15.24
CA TRP A 460 -20.39 -33.30 14.99
C TRP A 460 -21.02 -32.13 14.21
N MET A 461 -22.34 -32.04 14.19
CA MET A 461 -23.09 -30.97 13.54
C MET A 461 -23.32 -29.79 14.50
N ILE A 462 -23.03 -28.57 14.04
CA ILE A 462 -23.36 -27.33 14.76
C ILE A 462 -24.38 -26.53 13.98
N ASN A 463 -25.54 -26.32 14.58
CA ASN A 463 -26.60 -25.50 14.01
C ASN A 463 -26.37 -24.02 14.34
N ILE A 464 -26.20 -23.21 13.30
CA ILE A 464 -26.06 -21.75 13.38
C ILE A 464 -27.38 -21.13 12.96
N LYS A 465 -28.10 -20.53 13.91
CA LYS A 465 -29.44 -19.98 13.69
C LYS A 465 -29.40 -18.47 13.46
N TYR A 466 -30.50 -17.92 12.96
CA TYR A 466 -30.71 -16.48 12.80
C TYR A 466 -30.22 -15.64 14.01
N ASN A 467 -30.62 -15.99 15.24
CA ASN A 467 -30.24 -15.23 16.43
C ASN A 467 -28.74 -15.31 16.74
N ASP A 468 -28.09 -16.45 16.45
CA ASP A 468 -26.63 -16.58 16.64
C ASP A 468 -25.90 -15.63 15.70
N ILE A 469 -26.30 -15.58 14.42
CA ILE A 469 -25.71 -14.69 13.41
C ILE A 469 -25.94 -13.23 13.81
N LYS A 470 -27.16 -12.89 14.25
CA LYS A 470 -27.49 -11.54 14.71
C LYS A 470 -26.58 -11.09 15.86
N LEU A 471 -26.29 -11.98 16.82
CA LEU A 471 -25.35 -11.71 17.93
C LEU A 471 -23.91 -11.49 17.47
N MET A 472 -23.52 -12.01 16.29
CA MET A 472 -22.21 -11.76 15.69
C MET A 472 -22.18 -10.40 14.96
N PHE A 473 -23.27 -10.03 14.27
CA PHE A 473 -23.36 -8.80 13.48
C PHE A 473 -23.65 -7.55 14.31
N ASP A 474 -24.66 -7.60 15.18
CA ASP A 474 -25.18 -6.42 15.89
C ASP A 474 -24.10 -5.59 16.58
N PRO A 475 -23.18 -6.18 17.39
CA PRO A 475 -22.20 -5.37 18.12
C PRO A 475 -21.29 -4.57 17.20
N ILE A 476 -20.99 -5.11 16.01
CA ILE A 476 -20.14 -4.45 15.00
C ILE A 476 -20.92 -3.35 14.31
N ILE A 477 -22.16 -3.61 13.89
CA ILE A 477 -23.02 -2.61 13.25
C ILE A 477 -23.31 -1.45 14.19
N GLU A 478 -23.65 -1.72 15.45
CA GLU A 478 -23.91 -0.69 16.47
C GLU A 478 -22.69 0.20 16.72
N ARG A 479 -21.49 -0.39 16.69
CA ARG A 479 -20.24 0.39 16.79
C ARG A 479 -20.08 1.32 15.59
N ILE A 480 -20.37 0.86 14.37
CA ILE A 480 -20.31 1.69 13.16
C ILE A 480 -21.36 2.80 13.20
N ILE A 481 -22.60 2.51 13.61
CA ILE A 481 -23.68 3.49 13.78
C ILE A 481 -23.23 4.61 14.74
N ARG A 482 -22.60 4.26 15.87
CA ARG A 482 -22.07 5.26 16.81
C ARG A 482 -21.02 6.16 16.17
N LEU A 483 -20.09 5.61 15.37
CA LEU A 483 -19.09 6.42 14.66
C LEU A 483 -19.74 7.38 13.67
N MET A 484 -20.81 6.94 13.01
CA MET A 484 -21.57 7.77 12.08
C MET A 484 -22.28 8.91 12.81
N HIS A 485 -22.93 8.65 13.95
CA HIS A 485 -23.50 9.70 14.80
C HIS A 485 -22.45 10.73 15.22
N VAL A 486 -21.28 10.28 15.71
CA VAL A 486 -20.17 11.19 16.05
C VAL A 486 -19.71 11.99 14.83
N GLN A 487 -19.63 11.37 13.64
CA GLN A 487 -19.27 12.06 12.42
C GLN A 487 -20.31 13.14 12.07
N PHE A 488 -21.60 12.87 12.24
CA PHE A 488 -22.70 13.82 12.03
C PHE A 488 -22.69 14.97 13.02
N ASP A 489 -22.50 14.70 14.30
CA ASP A 489 -22.44 15.72 15.36
C ASP A 489 -21.32 16.74 15.12
N ASN A 490 -20.25 16.32 14.44
CA ASN A 490 -19.13 17.20 14.08
C ASN A 490 -19.41 18.08 12.84
N ILE A 491 -20.47 17.82 12.07
CA ILE A 491 -20.79 18.61 10.87
C ILE A 491 -21.60 19.84 11.28
N SER A 492 -21.07 21.03 11.03
CA SER A 492 -21.77 22.29 11.30
C SER A 492 -22.90 22.60 10.30
N GLU A 493 -22.90 21.93 9.15
CA GLU A 493 -23.85 22.10 8.04
C GLU A 493 -24.69 20.83 7.83
N ALA A 494 -25.83 20.94 7.15
CA ALA A 494 -26.66 19.79 6.84
C ALA A 494 -25.96 18.83 5.84
N CYS A 495 -25.84 17.55 6.22
CA CYS A 495 -25.35 16.51 5.32
C CYS A 495 -26.42 16.17 4.27
N SER A 496 -26.11 16.37 3.00
CA SER A 496 -27.05 16.20 1.89
C SER A 496 -27.16 14.74 1.44
N ALA A 497 -26.04 14.02 1.42
CA ALA A 497 -25.98 12.64 0.95
C ALA A 497 -25.04 11.77 1.77
N MET A 498 -25.32 10.48 1.84
CA MET A 498 -24.47 9.48 2.45
C MET A 498 -24.24 8.33 1.47
N PHE A 499 -22.97 7.94 1.34
CA PHE A 499 -22.52 6.83 0.52
C PHE A 499 -21.91 5.73 1.37
N LEU A 500 -22.37 4.50 1.18
CA LEU A 500 -21.71 3.32 1.72
C LEU A 500 -20.86 2.65 0.64
N VAL A 501 -19.56 2.53 0.88
CA VAL A 501 -18.60 1.86 -0.01
C VAL A 501 -17.82 0.79 0.74
N GLY A 502 -16.95 0.04 0.06
CA GLY A 502 -16.20 -1.06 0.65
C GLY A 502 -16.95 -2.39 0.59
N GLY A 503 -16.24 -3.49 0.83
CA GLY A 503 -16.78 -4.85 0.68
C GLY A 503 -17.88 -5.17 1.70
N PHE A 504 -17.83 -4.62 2.91
CA PHE A 504 -18.89 -4.87 3.89
C PHE A 504 -20.21 -4.21 3.50
N SER A 505 -20.14 -3.12 2.72
CA SER A 505 -21.31 -2.44 2.18
C SER A 505 -22.09 -3.27 1.15
N GLU A 506 -21.61 -4.44 0.72
CA GLU A 506 -22.38 -5.40 -0.09
C GLU A 506 -23.41 -6.19 0.73
N ASN A 507 -23.19 -6.33 2.04
CA ASN A 507 -24.07 -7.12 2.90
C ASN A 507 -25.42 -6.41 3.11
N GLN A 508 -26.52 -7.08 2.74
CA GLN A 508 -27.86 -6.49 2.79
C GLN A 508 -28.35 -6.21 4.21
N TYR A 509 -27.97 -7.04 5.19
CA TYR A 509 -28.34 -6.79 6.58
C TYR A 509 -27.71 -5.49 7.09
N PHE A 510 -26.41 -5.29 6.83
CA PHE A 510 -25.70 -4.07 7.16
C PHE A 510 -26.35 -2.85 6.51
N GLN A 511 -26.59 -2.88 5.19
CA GLN A 511 -27.25 -1.78 4.48
C GLN A 511 -28.61 -1.41 5.10
N LYS A 512 -29.45 -2.41 5.42
CA LYS A 512 -30.76 -2.17 6.04
C LYS A 512 -30.65 -1.52 7.40
N ARG A 513 -29.73 -1.98 8.24
CA ARG A 513 -29.53 -1.40 9.59
C ARG A 513 -29.09 0.05 9.53
N ILE A 514 -28.12 0.37 8.67
CA ILE A 514 -27.68 1.77 8.49
C ILE A 514 -28.80 2.62 7.90
N LYS A 515 -29.53 2.11 6.89
CA LYS A 515 -30.65 2.84 6.29
C LYS A 515 -31.79 3.08 7.28
N GLN A 516 -32.11 2.11 8.14
CA GLN A 516 -33.12 2.24 9.19
C GLN A 516 -32.75 3.35 10.18
N GLU A 517 -31.47 3.45 10.55
CA GLU A 517 -30.99 4.45 11.49
C GLU A 517 -30.97 5.86 10.89
N PHE A 518 -30.48 6.03 9.65
CA PHE A 518 -30.17 7.37 9.11
C PHE A 518 -31.14 7.86 8.03
N ASN A 519 -32.23 7.14 7.71
CA ASN A 519 -33.20 7.56 6.69
C ASN A 519 -33.86 8.92 6.97
N HIS A 520 -33.96 9.31 8.24
CA HIS A 520 -34.56 10.56 8.69
C HIS A 520 -33.52 11.68 8.82
N THR A 521 -32.23 11.34 8.87
CA THR A 521 -31.12 12.28 9.03
C THR A 521 -30.62 12.79 7.67
N VAL A 522 -30.57 11.93 6.64
CA VAL A 522 -29.99 12.27 5.34
C VAL A 522 -31.01 12.12 4.23
N LYS A 523 -31.10 13.14 3.35
CA LYS A 523 -32.04 13.15 2.21
C LYS A 523 -31.76 12.03 1.21
N THR A 524 -30.48 11.81 0.92
CA THR A 524 -30.05 10.82 -0.08
C THR A 524 -29.14 9.79 0.56
N PHE A 525 -29.61 8.54 0.63
CA PHE A 525 -28.80 7.39 1.01
C PHE A 525 -28.52 6.55 -0.24
N SER A 526 -27.24 6.25 -0.53
CA SER A 526 -26.86 5.50 -1.72
C SER A 526 -25.75 4.49 -1.43
N VAL A 527 -25.88 3.31 -2.03
CA VAL A 527 -24.80 2.33 -2.14
C VAL A 527 -24.48 2.21 -3.63
N PRO A 528 -23.25 2.47 -4.10
CA PRO A 528 -22.89 2.28 -5.50
C PRO A 528 -23.14 0.84 -5.96
N ALA A 529 -23.37 0.63 -7.26
CA ALA A 529 -23.61 -0.71 -7.81
C ALA A 529 -22.48 -1.71 -7.53
N GLN A 530 -21.24 -1.22 -7.46
CA GLN A 530 -20.05 -2.01 -7.11
C GLN A 530 -19.30 -1.31 -5.96
N PRO A 531 -19.77 -1.43 -4.70
CA PRO A 531 -19.18 -0.70 -3.58
C PRO A 531 -17.79 -1.24 -3.23
N ILE A 532 -17.52 -2.52 -3.47
CA ILE A 532 -16.20 -3.14 -3.25
C ILE A 532 -15.11 -2.60 -4.19
N ALA A 533 -15.47 -2.16 -5.40
CA ALA A 533 -14.55 -1.65 -6.42
C ALA A 533 -14.41 -0.11 -6.38
N ALA A 534 -15.16 0.58 -5.52
CA ALA A 534 -15.27 2.04 -5.47
C ALA A 534 -13.92 2.76 -5.40
N ILE A 535 -13.00 2.27 -4.57
CA ILE A 535 -11.66 2.86 -4.40
C ILE A 535 -10.83 2.69 -5.67
N ALA A 536 -10.83 1.49 -6.28
CA ALA A 536 -10.08 1.24 -7.51
C ALA A 536 -10.64 2.07 -8.69
N HIS A 537 -11.97 2.20 -8.81
CA HIS A 537 -12.60 3.09 -9.78
C HIS A 537 -12.26 4.56 -9.54
N GLY A 538 -12.31 5.00 -8.29
CA GLY A 538 -11.92 6.35 -7.88
C GLY A 538 -10.49 6.70 -8.26
N ALA A 539 -9.57 5.75 -8.04
CA ALA A 539 -8.16 5.89 -8.42
C ALA A 539 -7.98 5.98 -9.94
N VAL A 540 -8.75 5.22 -10.73
CA VAL A 540 -8.78 5.36 -12.19
C VAL A 540 -9.29 6.74 -12.61
N ILE A 541 -10.40 7.20 -12.04
CA ILE A 541 -10.97 8.52 -12.35
C ILE A 541 -9.96 9.62 -12.03
N TYR A 542 -9.30 9.54 -10.87
CA TYR A 542 -8.23 10.46 -10.49
C TYR A 542 -7.10 10.49 -11.52
N GLY A 543 -6.56 9.33 -11.90
CA GLY A 543 -5.50 9.27 -12.91
C GLY A 543 -5.96 9.80 -14.29
N LEU A 544 -7.21 9.56 -14.69
CA LEU A 544 -7.77 10.12 -15.91
C LEU A 544 -7.87 11.65 -15.86
N LEU A 545 -8.10 12.24 -14.69
CA LEU A 545 -8.09 13.70 -14.51
C LEU A 545 -6.68 14.27 -14.64
N LEU A 546 -5.65 13.57 -14.16
CA LEU A 546 -4.24 13.95 -14.35
C LEU A 546 -3.85 13.98 -15.84
N THR A 547 -4.34 13.01 -16.64
CA THR A 547 -4.08 12.98 -18.09
C THR A 547 -4.76 14.12 -18.89
N LYS A 548 -5.71 14.86 -18.30
CA LYS A 548 -6.46 15.94 -18.98
C LYS A 548 -5.80 17.32 -18.89
N SER A 549 -4.65 17.47 -18.23
CA SER A 549 -4.06 18.80 -17.95
C SER A 549 -3.75 19.59 -19.25
N PRO A 550 -4.24 20.84 -19.40
CA PRO A 550 -4.01 21.68 -20.57
C PRO A 550 -2.55 22.11 -20.68
N ARG A 551 -2.12 22.34 -21.92
CA ARG A 551 -0.72 22.54 -22.36
C ARG A 551 0.07 23.70 -21.72
N ASN A 552 -0.52 24.49 -20.81
CA ASN A 552 0.13 25.63 -20.17
C ASN A 552 -0.43 25.88 -18.75
N SER A 553 0.21 25.38 -17.70
CA SER A 553 0.21 26.03 -16.38
C SER A 553 1.19 25.34 -15.42
N ASN A 554 1.89 26.16 -14.62
CA ASN A 554 2.94 25.78 -13.68
C ASN A 554 2.61 24.55 -12.83
N GLU A 555 3.62 23.67 -12.71
CA GLU A 555 3.63 22.26 -12.31
C GLU A 555 3.13 21.90 -10.89
N TYR A 556 2.42 22.78 -10.18
CA TYR A 556 1.79 22.47 -8.88
C TYR A 556 0.34 22.98 -8.76
N ALA A 557 -0.11 23.88 -9.64
CA ALA A 557 -1.44 24.49 -9.55
C ALA A 557 -2.59 23.55 -10.00
N PHE A 558 -2.28 22.51 -10.79
CA PHE A 558 -3.28 21.61 -11.37
C PHE A 558 -3.62 20.41 -10.47
N TYR A 559 -2.71 20.00 -9.58
CA TYR A 559 -2.98 18.98 -8.56
C TYR A 559 -4.07 19.42 -7.55
N ALA A 560 -4.30 20.73 -7.43
CA ALA A 560 -5.37 21.35 -6.66
C ALA A 560 -6.79 21.18 -7.28
N ALA A 561 -6.94 20.42 -8.37
CA ALA A 561 -8.21 20.33 -9.08
C ALA A 561 -9.24 19.38 -8.45
N CYS A 562 -8.86 18.40 -7.63
CA CYS A 562 -9.84 17.49 -6.99
C CYS A 562 -10.10 17.77 -5.52
N ILE A 563 -9.10 18.27 -4.79
CA ILE A 563 -9.22 18.52 -3.36
C ILE A 563 -8.70 19.91 -3.07
N THR A 564 -9.58 20.79 -2.62
CA THR A 564 -9.27 22.21 -2.48
C THR A 564 -8.93 22.60 -1.06
N ALA A 565 -9.42 21.85 -0.07
CA ALA A 565 -9.21 22.14 1.35
C ALA A 565 -9.26 20.89 2.22
N ARG A 566 -8.53 20.91 3.35
CA ARG A 566 -8.39 19.83 4.34
C ARG A 566 -8.64 20.34 5.75
N VAL A 567 -9.18 19.49 6.61
CA VAL A 567 -9.41 19.83 8.02
C VAL A 567 -8.30 19.25 8.88
N LEU A 568 -7.53 20.12 9.54
CA LEU A 568 -6.34 19.69 10.27
C LEU A 568 -6.69 18.83 11.50
N LYS A 569 -6.04 17.66 11.62
CA LYS A 569 -6.21 16.75 12.76
C LYS A 569 -5.47 17.20 14.02
N TYR A 570 -4.47 18.07 13.89
CA TYR A 570 -3.62 18.53 14.98
C TYR A 570 -3.49 20.06 14.92
N THR A 571 -3.25 20.67 16.08
CA THR A 571 -2.80 22.06 16.16
C THR A 571 -1.31 22.08 15.82
N TYR A 572 -0.89 22.88 14.85
CA TYR A 572 0.51 23.01 14.45
C TYR A 572 1.07 24.34 14.91
N GLY A 573 2.32 24.32 15.34
CA GLY A 573 3.00 25.48 15.86
C GLY A 573 4.50 25.29 15.88
N ILE A 574 5.18 26.29 16.42
CA ILE A 574 6.63 26.28 16.58
C ILE A 574 7.00 26.49 18.04
N LYS A 575 8.17 25.98 18.41
CA LYS A 575 8.76 26.32 19.70
C LYS A 575 9.34 27.72 19.65
N VAL A 576 8.93 28.55 20.60
CA VAL A 576 9.43 29.92 20.75
C VAL A 576 10.13 30.10 22.09
N CYS A 577 11.17 30.92 22.10
CA CYS A 577 11.89 31.32 23.30
C CYS A 577 11.50 32.75 23.66
N LEU A 578 10.91 32.93 24.85
CA LEU A 578 10.41 34.22 25.33
C LEU A 578 11.05 34.58 26.68
N ASP A 579 10.97 35.83 27.08
CA ASP A 579 11.30 36.23 28.45
C ASP A 579 10.31 35.62 29.44
N TRP A 580 10.84 35.02 30.51
CA TRP A 580 10.02 34.47 31.58
C TRP A 580 9.32 35.60 32.35
N LYS A 581 8.01 35.46 32.59
CA LYS A 581 7.19 36.49 33.27
C LYS A 581 6.62 35.98 34.59
N LYS A 582 6.38 36.92 35.51
CA LYS A 582 5.74 36.66 36.81
C LYS A 582 4.31 36.13 36.58
N GLY A 583 4.08 34.87 36.94
CA GLY A 583 2.83 34.13 36.67
C GLY A 583 3.05 32.84 35.88
N GLU A 584 4.22 32.67 35.28
CA GLU A 584 4.63 31.42 34.63
C GLU A 584 5.26 30.45 35.63
N SER A 585 5.27 29.16 35.31
CA SER A 585 5.83 28.13 36.18
C SER A 585 7.33 28.42 36.45
N PRO A 586 7.75 28.55 37.72
CA PRO A 586 9.16 28.81 38.05
C PRO A 586 10.10 27.70 37.58
N ASP A 587 9.65 26.45 37.58
CA ASP A 587 10.45 25.27 37.21
C ASP A 587 10.78 25.22 35.72
N ARG A 588 10.10 26.02 34.90
CA ARG A 588 10.31 26.14 33.45
C ARG A 588 11.20 27.34 33.08
N ARG A 589 11.68 28.10 34.06
CA ARG A 589 12.59 29.22 33.86
C ARG A 589 14.01 28.70 33.60
N THR A 590 14.55 29.06 32.45
CA THR A 590 15.95 28.79 32.09
C THR A 590 16.92 29.68 32.88
N PRO A 591 18.21 29.30 33.02
CA PRO A 591 19.20 30.07 33.77
C PRO A 591 19.39 31.52 33.29
N ASP A 592 19.19 31.77 32.00
CA ASP A 592 19.23 33.09 31.36
C ASP A 592 17.91 33.87 31.47
N GLY A 593 16.93 33.35 32.21
CA GLY A 593 15.66 34.02 32.48
C GLY A 593 14.63 33.92 31.36
N LYS A 594 14.79 32.96 30.43
CA LYS A 594 13.84 32.69 29.34
C LYS A 594 12.91 31.52 29.68
N ILE A 595 11.93 31.30 28.80
CA ILE A 595 11.02 30.15 28.82
C ILE A 595 10.76 29.68 27.38
N PHE A 596 10.67 28.35 27.19
CA PHE A 596 10.25 27.75 25.92
C PHE A 596 8.75 27.49 25.93
N LYS A 597 8.04 27.94 24.90
CA LYS A 597 6.59 27.75 24.74
C LYS A 597 6.25 27.22 23.37
N PHE A 598 5.08 26.58 23.30
CA PHE A 598 4.43 26.30 22.03
C PHE A 598 3.73 27.56 21.55
N ASN A 599 4.04 28.02 20.33
CA ASN A 599 3.33 29.10 19.67
C ASN A 599 2.46 28.53 18.55
N PRO A 600 1.13 28.48 18.70
CA PRO A 600 0.25 27.95 17.67
C PRO A 600 0.29 28.82 16.42
N LEU A 601 0.43 28.16 15.27
CA LEU A 601 0.30 28.77 13.95
C LEU A 601 -1.10 28.52 13.38
N VAL A 602 -1.62 27.30 13.55
CA VAL A 602 -2.94 26.90 13.07
C VAL A 602 -3.52 25.81 13.97
N GLU A 603 -4.80 25.92 14.27
CA GLU A 603 -5.48 25.03 15.23
C GLU A 603 -6.06 23.79 14.56
N ARG A 604 -6.13 22.70 15.33
CA ARG A 604 -6.90 21.50 14.98
C ARG A 604 -8.33 21.88 14.63
N GLY A 605 -8.89 21.27 13.60
CA GLY A 605 -10.25 21.55 13.11
C GLY A 605 -10.31 22.68 12.08
N THR A 606 -9.22 23.42 11.87
CA THR A 606 -9.17 24.48 10.84
C THR A 606 -9.18 23.85 9.45
N ALA A 607 -10.08 24.31 8.58
CA ALA A 607 -10.06 24.02 7.16
C ALA A 607 -9.00 24.88 6.46
N VAL A 608 -7.99 24.24 5.86
CA VAL A 608 -6.89 24.90 5.16
C VAL A 608 -6.91 24.54 3.69
N GLU A 609 -6.75 25.54 2.82
CA GLU A 609 -6.62 25.30 1.38
C GLU A 609 -5.31 24.56 1.09
N VAL A 610 -5.36 23.56 0.22
CA VAL A 610 -4.19 22.75 -0.12
C VAL A 610 -3.11 23.65 -0.76
N GLY A 611 -1.91 23.64 -0.19
CA GLY A 611 -0.77 24.45 -0.66
C GLY A 611 -0.79 25.93 -0.22
N LYS A 612 -1.85 26.39 0.47
CA LYS A 612 -1.87 27.75 1.03
C LYS A 612 -0.91 27.85 2.21
N VAL A 613 -0.03 28.86 2.18
CA VAL A 613 0.91 29.14 3.26
C VAL A 613 0.24 29.95 4.35
N ILE A 614 0.32 29.47 5.59
CA ILE A 614 -0.05 30.19 6.81
C ILE A 614 1.26 30.65 7.46
N SER A 615 1.41 31.95 7.68
CA SER A 615 2.69 32.54 8.10
C SER A 615 2.62 33.19 9.47
N LEU A 616 3.71 33.06 10.22
CA LEU A 616 4.09 33.93 11.33
C LEU A 616 5.19 34.88 10.84
N TYR A 617 4.98 36.16 11.10
CA TYR A 617 5.86 37.22 10.62
C TYR A 617 6.82 37.66 11.74
N GLU A 618 7.95 38.24 11.33
CA GLU A 618 8.87 39.01 12.19
C GLU A 618 9.58 38.24 13.32
N HIS A 619 10.05 37.02 13.04
CA HIS A 619 10.95 36.31 13.97
C HIS A 619 12.35 36.94 13.95
N VAL A 620 12.87 37.34 15.12
CA VAL A 620 14.19 37.96 15.25
C VAL A 620 15.19 37.05 15.96
N PRO A 621 16.50 37.16 15.66
CA PRO A 621 17.53 36.35 16.31
C PRO A 621 17.53 36.53 17.83
N LEU A 622 17.88 35.48 18.57
CA LEU A 622 18.02 35.58 20.03
C LEU A 622 19.28 36.35 20.42
N LEU A 623 20.34 36.23 19.59
CA LEU A 623 21.62 36.91 19.78
C LEU A 623 22.00 37.72 18.54
N PRO A 624 22.64 38.90 18.70
CA PRO A 624 23.06 39.74 17.57
C PRO A 624 24.04 39.03 16.63
N CYS A 625 24.88 38.15 17.17
CA CYS A 625 25.92 37.42 16.42
C CYS A 625 25.46 36.05 15.88
N GLN A 626 24.19 35.68 16.06
CA GLN A 626 23.67 34.38 15.65
C GLN A 626 23.77 34.20 14.13
N THR A 627 24.40 33.13 13.66
CA THR A 627 24.61 32.83 12.23
C THR A 627 23.62 31.83 11.64
N GLU A 628 22.82 31.15 12.47
CA GLU A 628 21.84 30.14 12.07
C GLU A 628 20.54 30.38 12.85
N PHE A 629 19.38 30.16 12.22
CA PHE A 629 18.08 30.16 12.88
C PHE A 629 17.40 28.80 12.73
N SER A 630 16.83 28.27 13.81
CA SER A 630 16.15 26.98 13.81
C SER A 630 14.68 27.12 14.23
N PHE A 631 13.79 26.68 13.36
CA PHE A 631 12.37 26.51 13.66
C PHE A 631 12.10 25.03 13.99
N GLU A 632 11.92 24.72 15.28
CA GLU A 632 11.40 23.42 15.71
C GLU A 632 9.88 23.43 15.62
N ILE A 633 9.33 22.55 14.78
CA ILE A 633 7.91 22.50 14.43
C ILE A 633 7.27 21.37 15.23
N TYR A 634 6.13 21.66 15.85
CA TYR A 634 5.41 20.72 16.68
C TYR A 634 3.96 20.59 16.22
N LYS A 635 3.38 19.42 16.49
CA LYS A 635 1.95 19.14 16.36
C LYS A 635 1.38 18.77 17.72
N SER A 636 0.11 19.10 17.94
CA SER A 636 -0.58 18.82 19.20
C SER A 636 -1.97 18.21 18.95
N SER A 637 -2.30 17.18 19.72
CA SER A 637 -3.65 16.61 19.76
C SER A 637 -4.64 17.47 20.56
N ASN A 638 -4.14 18.32 21.46
CA ASN A 638 -4.88 19.36 22.18
C ASN A 638 -5.05 20.61 21.30
N SER A 639 -6.20 21.28 21.40
CA SER A 639 -6.50 22.51 20.65
C SER A 639 -5.63 23.69 21.09
N ASP A 640 -5.36 23.82 22.40
CA ASP A 640 -4.63 24.95 23.01
C ASP A 640 -3.42 24.46 23.87
N PRO A 641 -2.36 23.92 23.23
CA PRO A 641 -1.13 23.54 23.94
C PRO A 641 -0.32 24.77 24.36
N ARG A 642 0.19 24.81 25.59
CA ARG A 642 1.02 25.94 26.06
C ARG A 642 2.51 25.66 25.95
N TYR A 643 2.93 24.41 26.15
CA TYR A 643 4.34 24.00 26.13
C TYR A 643 4.61 22.85 25.16
N CYS A 644 5.84 22.81 24.62
CA CYS A 644 6.26 21.79 23.64
C CYS A 644 6.50 20.40 24.24
N ASP A 645 6.46 20.27 25.56
CA ASP A 645 6.65 19.03 26.33
C ASP A 645 5.35 18.55 26.99
N GLU A 646 4.21 19.16 26.67
CA GLU A 646 2.91 18.72 27.16
C GLU A 646 2.52 17.34 26.59
N PRO A 647 1.76 16.53 27.35
CA PRO A 647 1.21 15.28 26.83
C PRO A 647 0.42 15.50 25.54
N GLY A 648 0.77 14.77 24.49
CA GLY A 648 0.11 14.87 23.18
C GLY A 648 0.67 15.95 22.25
N VAL A 649 1.78 16.59 22.62
CA VAL A 649 2.58 17.47 21.75
C VAL A 649 3.83 16.72 21.26
N GLU A 650 4.05 16.71 19.95
CA GLU A 650 5.12 15.93 19.31
C GLU A 650 5.91 16.79 18.31
N CYS A 651 7.23 16.63 18.28
CA CYS A 651 8.08 17.32 17.31
C CYS A 651 7.92 16.68 15.91
N VAL A 652 7.52 17.49 14.94
CA VAL A 652 7.31 17.10 13.53
C VAL A 652 8.63 17.13 12.78
N GLY A 653 9.48 18.11 13.07
CA GLY A 653 10.76 18.31 12.43
C GLY A 653 11.37 19.69 12.72
N THR A 654 12.52 19.96 12.12
CA THR A 654 13.24 21.22 12.30
C THR A 654 13.64 21.80 10.95
N LEU A 655 13.29 23.06 10.71
CA LEU A 655 13.81 23.85 9.58
C LEU A 655 14.96 24.72 10.09
N ARG A 656 16.16 24.55 9.53
CA ARG A 656 17.33 25.37 9.83
C ARG A 656 17.62 26.29 8.66
N ILE A 657 17.98 27.54 8.94
CA ILE A 657 18.30 28.55 7.93
C ILE A 657 19.56 29.31 8.31
N ASP A 658 20.31 29.77 7.31
CA ASP A 658 21.49 30.60 7.53
C ASP A 658 21.12 32.08 7.67
N LEU A 659 21.83 32.77 8.56
CA LEU A 659 21.75 34.20 8.81
C LEU A 659 23.14 34.86 8.72
N PRO A 660 23.74 34.95 7.51
CA PRO A 660 25.13 35.37 7.32
C PRO A 660 25.38 36.85 7.69
N ASP A 661 24.36 37.71 7.63
CA ASP A 661 24.49 39.16 7.78
C ASP A 661 24.66 39.66 9.23
N VAL A 662 25.51 39.01 10.04
CA VAL A 662 25.66 39.25 11.50
C VAL A 662 25.89 40.72 11.90
N HIS A 663 26.42 41.54 10.99
CA HIS A 663 26.62 42.98 11.19
C HIS A 663 25.31 43.76 11.42
N LEU A 664 24.16 43.20 11.00
CA LEU A 664 22.83 43.80 11.20
C LEU A 664 22.21 43.48 12.56
N GLY A 665 22.87 42.68 13.42
CA GLY A 665 22.43 42.40 14.78
C GLY A 665 21.03 41.78 14.84
N TYR A 666 20.08 42.45 15.51
CA TYR A 666 18.69 42.00 15.61
C TYR A 666 17.81 42.35 14.40
N ASN A 667 18.28 43.22 13.50
CA ASN A 667 17.52 43.70 12.32
C ASN A 667 17.56 42.68 11.17
N ARG A 668 17.37 41.40 11.49
CA ARG A 668 17.39 40.27 10.57
C ARG A 668 16.14 39.43 10.76
N SER A 669 15.00 40.04 10.46
CA SER A 669 13.71 39.38 10.67
C SER A 669 13.50 38.27 9.65
N VAL A 670 12.84 37.20 10.12
CA VAL A 670 12.54 36.01 9.33
C VAL A 670 11.03 35.79 9.36
N THR A 671 10.44 35.57 8.20
CA THR A 671 9.06 35.11 8.08
C THR A 671 9.08 33.59 8.04
N PHE A 672 8.29 32.93 8.88
CA PHE A 672 8.10 31.48 8.88
C PHE A 672 6.69 31.16 8.42
N GLY A 673 6.49 30.05 7.71
CA GLY A 673 5.14 29.60 7.37
C GLY A 673 5.05 28.10 7.16
N LEU A 674 3.84 27.57 7.31
CA LEU A 674 3.49 26.20 6.97
C LEU A 674 2.44 26.21 5.86
N SER A 675 2.61 25.36 4.86
CA SER A 675 1.54 24.98 3.93
C SER A 675 1.22 23.51 4.06
N PHE A 676 -0.05 23.17 3.87
CA PHE A 676 -0.54 21.80 4.01
C PHE A 676 -0.86 21.25 2.63
N GLY A 677 -0.03 20.34 2.15
CA GLY A 677 -0.25 19.58 0.92
C GLY A 677 -1.19 18.40 1.13
N ASP A 678 -1.39 17.62 0.07
CA ASP A 678 -2.24 16.42 0.12
C ASP A 678 -1.64 15.33 1.03
N MET A 679 -0.33 15.33 1.22
CA MET A 679 0.34 14.27 1.98
C MET A 679 1.51 14.77 2.85
N GLU A 680 1.82 16.05 2.74
CA GLU A 680 2.97 16.69 3.38
C GLU A 680 2.59 18.03 4.02
N ILE A 681 3.40 18.45 4.99
CA ILE A 681 3.46 19.81 5.51
C ILE A 681 4.74 20.40 4.98
N SER A 682 4.65 21.44 4.16
CA SER A 682 5.84 22.18 3.76
C SER A 682 6.05 23.34 4.72
N ALA A 683 7.22 23.41 5.34
CA ALA A 683 7.65 24.56 6.09
C ALA A 683 8.52 25.45 5.22
N PHE A 684 8.30 26.74 5.33
CA PHE A 684 8.99 27.79 4.62
C PHE A 684 9.56 28.77 5.64
N ALA A 685 10.76 29.29 5.36
CA ALA A 685 11.29 30.44 6.04
C ALA A 685 11.95 31.38 5.03
N LYS A 686 11.68 32.67 5.16
CA LYS A 686 12.28 33.73 4.33
C LYS A 686 12.98 34.75 5.21
N ASN A 687 14.26 34.96 4.93
CA ASN A 687 15.00 36.09 5.46
C ASN A 687 14.48 37.38 4.79
N ASN A 688 13.89 38.28 5.57
CA ASN A 688 13.25 39.48 5.04
C ASN A 688 14.24 40.56 4.60
N VAL A 689 15.53 40.43 4.95
CA VAL A 689 16.59 41.38 4.58
C VAL A 689 17.14 41.07 3.19
N ASN A 690 17.60 39.84 2.98
CA ASN A 690 18.26 39.44 1.74
C ASN A 690 17.35 38.65 0.78
N GLY A 691 16.11 38.35 1.21
CA GLY A 691 15.10 37.65 0.41
C GLY A 691 15.30 36.14 0.29
N GLN A 692 16.37 35.59 0.88
CA GLN A 692 16.68 34.16 0.79
C GLN A 692 15.57 33.32 1.42
N THR A 693 15.17 32.28 0.71
CA THR A 693 14.06 31.40 1.07
C THR A 693 14.57 29.99 1.26
N TYR A 694 14.08 29.35 2.31
CA TYR A 694 14.35 27.97 2.68
C TYR A 694 13.02 27.23 2.76
N VAL A 695 12.96 26.05 2.15
CA VAL A 695 11.76 25.21 2.15
C VAL A 695 12.17 23.79 2.51
N THR A 696 11.35 23.14 3.33
CA THR A 696 11.48 21.73 3.63
C THR A 696 10.08 21.13 3.77
N SER A 697 9.93 19.84 3.51
CA SER A 697 8.67 19.13 3.65
C SER A 697 8.77 18.06 4.73
N PHE A 698 7.71 17.95 5.52
CA PHE A 698 7.52 17.00 6.61
C PHE A 698 6.24 16.19 6.38
N CYS A 699 6.15 15.01 6.99
CA CYS A 699 4.94 14.19 6.91
C CYS A 699 3.85 14.74 7.84
N LEU A 700 2.60 14.77 7.39
CA LEU A 700 1.43 15.06 8.24
C LEU A 700 1.27 14.05 9.41
N ASN A 701 1.80 12.84 9.27
CA ASN A 701 1.66 11.75 10.23
C ASN A 701 3.02 11.13 10.61
N ASN A 702 3.89 11.88 11.27
CA ASN A 702 5.02 11.29 11.99
C ASN A 702 4.59 10.97 13.43
N ASP A 703 4.18 9.73 13.72
CA ASP A 703 4.24 9.19 15.08
C ASP A 703 5.47 8.26 15.09
N ILE A 704 6.48 8.55 15.91
CA ILE A 704 7.71 7.74 16.04
C ILE A 704 7.46 6.51 16.91
#